data_AF-A0A2E1K0P1-F1
#
_entry.id   AF-A0A2E1K0P1-F1
#
_cell.length_a   1.000
_cell.length_b   1.000
_cell.length_c   1.000
_cell.angle_alpha   90.00
_cell.angle_beta   90.00
_cell.angle_gamma   90.00
#
_symmetry.space_group_name_H-M   'P 1'
#
loop_
_entity.id
_entity.type
_entity.pdbx_description
1 polymer ?
#
loop_
_entity_poly.entity_id
_entity_poly.type
_entity_poly.pdbx_seq_one_letter_code
_entity_poly.pdbx_strand_id
1 'polypeptide(L)'
;MFLFFLLFATIIHSQTFYVSTQGNDSNPGTESLPFLTINNAINAMGASGGTCIIREGYYHESIFMNNKDNIIIKAFPNDKVIINGTKSIETTWTQSSVNPNIYETILTEDIWQLFIDDEQQVMARWPNAQFHDDTIFDQAYWSPGDANAGSNGVMVDSGNLAASGINAQGALAIANVGSWKTWTVEVLSHTPGNSTFNYETPGSYLSKHHYYFLERKIDFLDTQNEWFYDSSTKKLSVWGNPSGKKIQGKVQSYAFEMNNCSNIKIQNLNFFATTVKANRSSEIELNNCLFSYPSCSKRMLGVKGTPHTTELKGNNKNSTSGFKIYQCLFEHTDGDALYMIGKNNVVEDCYFHHIDYTVSSLRNLMTTVVNNGDNGIFTQNTVHTTGASSTIHFIGSPEVSYNNIYNTGSLQSDGSIVQMTRESVEGSEVHHNWFHDSPKSGTRYDAPVSDPELAGKKGLIHHNVMWNLSKALMIKGDEQQIYNNTCFDNSTNDISVMYEVYANPPGGISNGLTITKNNAADKISGHRQNPQTVPGTVSHNIYSTTSTDYGIKALLNDPDNYDFTPKSSSTQLIDAGTIIAGINDGFSGSAPDIGAYEIGDNWTAGATWRPDFYPWSFLSLGTNENNKEIGIEVFPNPVDNQVLNISIQNKLYDFSLTAFNIRGQKVLEFQNIPNSLDVSSLKKGLYFFLFSNKEGLNISKKIIVD
;
A
#
# COMPACT_ATOMS: atom_id res chain seq x y z
N MET A 1 66.89 -7.39 -24.14
CA MET A 1 66.07 -8.01 -23.08
C MET A 1 64.77 -7.22 -23.01
N PHE A 2 63.75 -7.61 -23.78
CA PHE A 2 62.44 -6.94 -23.81
C PHE A 2 61.49 -7.75 -22.92
N LEU A 3 61.01 -7.12 -21.84
CA LEU A 3 60.07 -7.69 -20.90
C LEU A 3 58.66 -7.57 -21.48
N PHE A 4 58.01 -8.70 -21.77
CA PHE A 4 56.62 -8.76 -22.21
C PHE A 4 55.71 -8.66 -20.97
N PHE A 5 55.02 -7.54 -20.78
CA PHE A 5 53.95 -7.42 -19.80
C PHE A 5 52.68 -8.09 -20.38
N LEU A 6 52.38 -9.29 -19.90
CA LEU A 6 51.08 -9.94 -20.14
C LEU A 6 50.03 -9.22 -19.28
N LEU A 7 49.19 -8.40 -19.93
CA LEU A 7 47.96 -7.90 -19.34
C LEU A 7 46.96 -9.06 -19.26
N PHE A 8 46.81 -9.66 -18.08
CA PHE A 8 45.69 -10.56 -17.81
C PHE A 8 44.43 -9.72 -17.60
N ALA A 9 43.52 -9.73 -18.57
CA ALA A 9 42.16 -9.27 -18.36
C ALA A 9 41.44 -10.29 -17.47
N THR A 10 41.29 -9.99 -16.18
CA THR A 10 40.44 -10.78 -15.29
C THR A 10 38.99 -10.51 -15.65
N ILE A 11 38.36 -11.46 -16.33
CA ILE A 11 36.90 -11.52 -16.45
C ILE A 11 36.40 -11.82 -15.04
N ILE A 12 35.92 -10.81 -14.32
CA ILE A 12 35.27 -11.01 -13.02
C ILE A 12 33.93 -11.69 -13.30
N HIS A 13 33.88 -13.00 -13.12
CA HIS A 13 32.61 -13.71 -13.09
C HIS A 13 31.92 -13.38 -11.76
N SER A 14 30.75 -12.77 -11.82
CA SER A 14 29.93 -12.54 -10.62
C SER A 14 29.62 -13.89 -9.97
N GLN A 15 30.04 -14.08 -8.72
CA GLN A 15 29.83 -15.34 -8.00
C GLN A 15 28.32 -15.57 -7.84
N THR A 16 27.82 -16.74 -8.24
CA THR A 16 26.41 -17.11 -8.11
C THR A 16 26.26 -18.26 -7.12
N PHE A 17 25.40 -18.07 -6.12
CA PHE A 17 25.07 -19.08 -5.12
C PHE A 17 23.58 -19.38 -5.11
N TYR A 18 23.24 -20.64 -4.87
CA TYR A 18 21.86 -21.12 -4.83
C TYR A 18 21.45 -21.47 -3.41
N VAL A 19 20.21 -21.15 -3.05
CA VAL A 19 19.61 -21.42 -1.75
C VAL A 19 18.34 -22.24 -1.92
N SER A 20 18.13 -23.25 -1.09
CA SER A 20 16.92 -24.09 -1.10
C SER A 20 16.58 -24.56 0.31
N THR A 21 15.30 -24.69 0.62
CA THR A 21 14.82 -25.32 1.86
C THR A 21 15.26 -26.78 2.03
N GLN A 22 15.69 -27.43 0.94
CA GLN A 22 16.28 -28.78 0.93
C GLN A 22 17.82 -28.77 0.85
N GLY A 23 18.44 -27.59 0.95
CA GLY A 23 19.88 -27.41 0.89
C GLY A 23 20.60 -27.73 2.20
N ASN A 24 21.90 -27.43 2.24
CA ASN A 24 22.73 -27.54 3.44
C ASN A 24 23.82 -26.46 3.42
N ASP A 25 24.03 -25.73 4.51
CA ASP A 25 25.03 -24.66 4.57
C ASP A 25 26.50 -25.14 4.51
N SER A 26 26.73 -26.45 4.62
CA SER A 26 28.02 -27.08 4.34
C SER A 26 28.26 -27.38 2.86
N ASN A 27 27.24 -27.25 2.00
CA ASN A 27 27.38 -27.43 0.56
C ASN A 27 28.23 -26.31 -0.07
N PRO A 28 28.72 -26.45 -1.31
CA PRO A 28 29.42 -25.38 -2.01
C PRO A 28 28.50 -24.24 -2.52
N GLY A 29 27.18 -24.35 -2.39
CA GLY A 29 26.21 -23.35 -2.85
C GLY A 29 25.99 -23.36 -4.37
N THR A 30 26.28 -24.47 -5.05
CA THR A 30 25.96 -24.65 -6.48
C THR A 30 24.48 -25.00 -6.68
N GLU A 31 23.97 -24.93 -7.89
CA GLU A 31 22.55 -25.26 -8.16
C GLU A 31 22.18 -26.70 -7.73
N SER A 32 23.09 -27.66 -7.94
CA SER A 32 22.89 -29.07 -7.56
C SER A 32 23.12 -29.34 -6.07
N LEU A 33 23.89 -28.49 -5.39
CA LEU A 33 24.20 -28.57 -3.97
C LEU A 33 24.03 -27.18 -3.35
N PRO A 34 22.78 -26.71 -3.20
CA PRO A 34 22.49 -25.36 -2.73
C PRO A 34 22.76 -25.23 -1.23
N PHE A 35 23.03 -24.01 -0.80
CA PHE A 35 22.98 -23.64 0.61
C PHE A 35 21.57 -23.78 1.18
N LEU A 36 21.46 -23.90 2.50
CA LEU A 36 20.18 -23.91 3.18
C LEU A 36 19.67 -22.47 3.42
N THR A 37 20.58 -21.54 3.71
CA THR A 37 20.23 -20.18 4.15
C THR A 37 20.71 -19.09 3.19
N ILE A 38 19.94 -18.01 3.12
CA ILE A 38 20.27 -16.80 2.37
C ILE A 38 21.50 -16.12 2.99
N ASN A 39 21.61 -16.13 4.32
CA ASN A 39 22.79 -15.61 5.02
C ASN A 39 24.09 -16.29 4.59
N ASN A 40 24.09 -17.62 4.42
CA ASN A 40 25.30 -18.32 4.01
C ASN A 40 25.72 -17.94 2.58
N ALA A 41 24.76 -17.78 1.67
CA ALA A 41 25.03 -17.27 0.32
C ALA A 41 25.66 -15.87 0.33
N ILE A 42 25.11 -14.93 1.12
CA ILE A 42 25.63 -13.55 1.23
C ILE A 42 27.02 -13.52 1.87
N ASN A 43 27.29 -14.39 2.83
CA ASN A 43 28.59 -14.50 3.47
C ASN A 43 29.63 -15.06 2.49
N ALA A 44 29.28 -16.08 1.71
CA ALA A 44 30.16 -16.71 0.72
C ALA A 44 30.61 -15.74 -0.39
N MET A 45 29.77 -14.77 -0.77
CA MET A 45 30.12 -13.73 -1.76
C MET A 45 31.24 -12.77 -1.31
N GLY A 46 31.50 -12.68 0.01
CA GLY A 46 32.52 -11.76 0.54
C GLY A 46 32.22 -10.29 0.22
N ALA A 47 33.27 -9.50 -0.01
CA ALA A 47 33.18 -8.08 -0.36
C ALA A 47 33.02 -7.82 -1.87
N SER A 48 33.25 -8.82 -2.72
CA SER A 48 33.16 -8.68 -4.18
C SER A 48 31.72 -8.60 -4.71
N GLY A 49 30.73 -8.86 -3.85
CA GLY A 49 29.35 -9.00 -4.28
C GLY A 49 29.11 -10.30 -5.07
N GLY A 50 27.90 -10.46 -5.59
CA GLY A 50 27.48 -11.68 -6.26
C GLY A 50 25.96 -11.79 -6.41
N THR A 51 25.48 -12.96 -6.84
CA THR A 51 24.07 -13.25 -7.02
C THR A 51 23.63 -14.42 -6.13
N CYS A 52 22.60 -14.22 -5.32
CA CYS A 52 21.90 -15.24 -4.56
C CYS A 52 20.61 -15.60 -5.32
N ILE A 53 20.47 -16.86 -5.72
CA ILE A 53 19.29 -17.37 -6.39
C ILE A 53 18.56 -18.33 -5.45
N ILE A 54 17.32 -18.00 -5.09
CA ILE A 54 16.56 -18.71 -4.05
C ILE A 54 15.48 -19.57 -4.70
N ARG A 55 15.45 -20.86 -4.38
CA ARG A 55 14.43 -21.80 -4.83
C ARG A 55 13.12 -21.61 -4.07
N GLU A 56 12.04 -22.16 -4.61
CA GLU A 56 10.69 -22.15 -4.01
C GLU A 56 10.70 -22.58 -2.53
N GLY A 57 9.95 -21.86 -1.70
CA GLY A 57 9.74 -22.23 -0.31
C GLY A 57 9.47 -21.06 0.64
N TYR A 58 9.28 -21.42 1.92
CA TYR A 58 9.18 -20.49 3.04
C TYR A 58 10.53 -20.32 3.74
N TYR A 59 10.97 -19.08 3.90
CA TYR A 59 12.24 -18.72 4.52
C TYR A 59 12.00 -17.79 5.70
N HIS A 60 12.28 -18.28 6.91
CA HIS A 60 12.27 -17.47 8.14
C HIS A 60 13.72 -17.20 8.57
N GLU A 61 14.27 -16.06 8.14
CA GLU A 61 15.66 -15.66 8.44
C GLU A 61 15.74 -14.19 8.87
N SER A 62 16.73 -13.88 9.71
CA SER A 62 17.19 -12.50 9.92
C SER A 62 18.47 -12.29 9.14
N ILE A 63 18.41 -11.50 8.06
CA ILE A 63 19.51 -11.30 7.13
C ILE A 63 20.13 -9.93 7.40
N PHE A 64 21.35 -9.94 7.94
CA PHE A 64 22.09 -8.74 8.29
C PHE A 64 23.22 -8.50 7.29
N MET A 65 23.13 -7.40 6.55
CA MET A 65 24.14 -6.99 5.58
C MET A 65 24.84 -5.72 6.09
N ASN A 66 26.16 -5.77 6.22
CA ASN A 66 26.95 -4.64 6.70
C ASN A 66 28.19 -4.44 5.82
N ASN A 67 28.37 -3.24 5.27
CA ASN A 67 29.46 -2.92 4.33
C ASN A 67 29.51 -3.91 3.16
N LYS A 68 28.35 -4.10 2.52
CA LYS A 68 28.16 -5.03 1.39
C LYS A 68 27.73 -4.25 0.17
N ASP A 69 28.34 -4.56 -0.96
CA ASP A 69 28.06 -3.88 -2.22
C ASP A 69 27.88 -4.88 -3.37
N ASN A 70 27.16 -4.47 -4.42
CA ASN A 70 27.03 -5.21 -5.68
C ASN A 70 26.41 -6.60 -5.51
N ILE A 71 25.30 -6.71 -4.78
CA ILE A 71 24.62 -7.98 -4.52
C ILE A 71 23.24 -8.00 -5.18
N ILE A 72 22.93 -9.10 -5.87
CA ILE A 72 21.60 -9.40 -6.39
C ILE A 72 21.05 -10.58 -5.60
N ILE A 73 19.84 -10.45 -5.05
CA ILE A 73 19.11 -11.51 -4.36
C ILE A 73 17.80 -11.67 -5.10
N LYS A 74 17.56 -12.85 -5.66
CA LYS A 74 16.38 -13.08 -6.49
C LYS A 74 15.84 -14.49 -6.36
N ALA A 75 14.54 -14.66 -6.59
CA ALA A 75 13.97 -15.98 -6.80
C ALA A 75 14.56 -16.65 -8.05
N PHE A 76 14.63 -17.99 -8.03
CA PHE A 76 14.83 -18.79 -9.21
C PHE A 76 13.64 -18.57 -10.18
N PRO A 77 13.85 -18.55 -11.51
CA PRO A 77 12.77 -18.23 -12.44
C PRO A 77 11.51 -19.08 -12.22
N ASN A 78 10.38 -18.40 -12.01
CA ASN A 78 9.04 -18.94 -11.72
C ASN A 78 8.84 -19.57 -10.33
N ASP A 79 9.88 -19.64 -9.50
CA ASP A 79 9.75 -20.16 -8.13
C ASP A 79 9.10 -19.10 -7.23
N LYS A 80 8.16 -19.53 -6.38
CA LYS A 80 7.54 -18.66 -5.37
C LYS A 80 8.36 -18.69 -4.08
N VAL A 81 9.05 -17.59 -3.77
CA VAL A 81 9.88 -17.48 -2.56
C VAL A 81 9.20 -16.59 -1.55
N ILE A 82 8.83 -17.14 -0.40
CA ILE A 82 8.15 -16.41 0.67
C ILE A 82 9.11 -16.21 1.84
N ILE A 83 9.55 -14.97 2.04
CA ILE A 83 10.25 -14.51 3.23
C ILE A 83 9.20 -14.28 4.33
N ASN A 84 9.22 -15.12 5.36
CA ASN A 84 8.14 -15.24 6.33
C ASN A 84 8.55 -14.69 7.70
N GLY A 85 7.90 -13.63 8.19
CA GLY A 85 8.12 -13.05 9.53
C GLY A 85 7.31 -13.68 10.66
N THR A 86 6.53 -14.71 10.35
CA THR A 86 5.72 -15.45 11.33
C THR A 86 6.34 -16.77 11.74
N LYS A 87 5.80 -17.35 12.80
CA LYS A 87 5.99 -18.77 13.16
C LYS A 87 4.65 -19.44 13.39
N SER A 88 4.58 -20.73 13.09
CA SER A 88 3.41 -21.57 13.35
C SER A 88 3.18 -21.73 14.85
N ILE A 89 1.91 -21.70 15.26
CA ILE A 89 1.46 -21.92 16.63
C ILE A 89 0.84 -23.31 16.70
N GLU A 90 1.66 -24.30 17.03
CA GLU A 90 1.28 -25.71 17.12
C GLU A 90 1.03 -26.10 18.59
N THR A 91 -0.02 -25.52 19.17
CA THR A 91 -0.37 -25.72 20.59
C THR A 91 -1.74 -26.39 20.76
N THR A 92 -1.98 -26.92 21.96
CA THR A 92 -3.31 -27.39 22.35
C THR A 92 -4.12 -26.23 22.92
N TRP A 93 -5.35 -26.07 22.45
CA TRP A 93 -6.27 -25.03 22.90
C TRP A 93 -7.21 -25.54 23.98
N THR A 94 -7.46 -24.72 24.98
CA THR A 94 -8.43 -24.99 26.05
C THR A 94 -9.54 -23.97 25.99
N GLN A 95 -10.79 -24.42 26.04
CA GLN A 95 -11.94 -23.52 26.14
C GLN A 95 -11.91 -22.79 27.50
N SER A 96 -12.08 -21.47 27.48
CA SER A 96 -12.05 -20.67 28.70
C SER A 96 -13.21 -21.03 29.63
N SER A 97 -12.92 -21.15 30.93
CA SER A 97 -13.94 -21.40 31.96
C SER A 97 -14.81 -20.17 32.25
N VAL A 98 -14.37 -18.98 31.82
CA VAL A 98 -15.07 -17.71 32.05
C VAL A 98 -16.03 -17.39 30.90
N ASN A 99 -15.63 -17.67 29.66
CA ASN A 99 -16.45 -17.46 28.47
C ASN A 99 -16.26 -18.64 27.49
N PRO A 100 -17.31 -19.45 27.22
CA PRO A 100 -17.20 -20.63 26.36
C PRO A 100 -16.90 -20.31 24.90
N ASN A 101 -17.05 -19.06 24.45
CA ASN A 101 -16.65 -18.67 23.10
C ASN A 101 -15.15 -18.37 22.98
N ILE A 102 -14.44 -18.22 24.10
CA ILE A 102 -13.01 -17.91 24.10
C ILE A 102 -12.21 -19.20 24.23
N TYR A 103 -11.20 -19.37 23.39
CA TYR A 103 -10.23 -20.45 23.47
C TYR A 103 -8.85 -19.86 23.79
N GLU A 104 -8.11 -20.54 24.67
CA GLU A 104 -6.86 -20.04 25.22
C GLU A 104 -5.72 -21.06 25.05
N THR A 105 -4.50 -20.53 24.90
CA THR A 105 -3.25 -21.30 24.93
C THR A 105 -2.13 -20.43 25.52
N ILE A 106 -1.03 -21.05 25.94
CA ILE A 106 0.19 -20.35 26.36
C ILE A 106 1.24 -20.47 25.24
N LEU A 107 1.83 -19.33 24.85
CA LEU A 107 2.90 -19.27 23.87
C LEU A 107 4.27 -19.26 24.54
N THR A 108 5.31 -19.64 23.80
CA THR A 108 6.71 -19.55 24.25
C THR A 108 7.37 -18.24 23.84
N GLU A 109 6.84 -17.55 22.84
CA GLU A 109 7.36 -16.28 22.31
C GLU A 109 6.24 -15.26 22.16
N ASP A 110 6.61 -13.98 22.21
CA ASP A 110 5.65 -12.88 22.05
C ASP A 110 5.31 -12.66 20.58
N ILE A 111 4.02 -12.50 20.31
CA ILE A 111 3.49 -12.17 18.98
C ILE A 111 2.76 -10.83 19.05
N TRP A 112 2.66 -10.12 17.94
CA TRP A 112 1.91 -8.86 17.86
C TRP A 112 0.94 -8.77 16.69
N GLN A 113 0.87 -9.81 15.87
CA GLN A 113 -0.11 -9.98 14.80
C GLN A 113 -0.42 -11.47 14.71
N LEU A 114 -1.69 -11.84 14.57
CA LEU A 114 -2.16 -13.22 14.55
C LEU A 114 -2.87 -13.50 13.23
N PHE A 115 -2.60 -14.67 12.66
CA PHE A 115 -3.23 -15.19 11.45
C PHE A 115 -3.84 -16.55 11.74
N ILE A 116 -5.08 -16.77 11.30
CA ILE A 116 -5.77 -18.06 11.36
C ILE A 116 -6.31 -18.35 9.96
N ASP A 117 -5.93 -19.50 9.39
CA ASP A 117 -6.25 -19.91 8.01
C ASP A 117 -5.90 -18.83 6.97
N ASP A 118 -4.71 -18.25 7.11
CA ASP A 118 -4.23 -17.16 6.25
C ASP A 118 -5.04 -15.85 6.35
N GLU A 119 -5.88 -15.68 7.37
CA GLU A 119 -6.62 -14.42 7.62
C GLU A 119 -6.10 -13.72 8.88
N GLN A 120 -5.79 -12.42 8.77
CA GLN A 120 -5.42 -11.61 9.93
C GLN A 120 -6.61 -11.48 10.89
N GLN A 121 -6.35 -11.79 12.16
CA GLN A 121 -7.31 -11.61 13.25
C GLN A 121 -7.28 -10.18 13.79
N VAL A 122 -8.45 -9.65 14.13
CA VAL A 122 -8.67 -8.32 14.70
C VAL A 122 -8.21 -8.31 16.15
N MET A 123 -7.44 -7.30 16.54
CA MET A 123 -7.10 -7.09 17.95
C MET A 123 -8.39 -6.80 18.70
N ALA A 124 -8.66 -7.52 19.80
CA ALA A 124 -9.82 -7.30 20.66
C ALA A 124 -9.98 -5.81 20.95
N ARG A 125 -11.06 -5.21 20.43
CA ARG A 125 -11.22 -3.75 20.36
C ARG A 125 -12.63 -3.30 20.65
N TRP A 126 -12.77 -2.03 21.01
CA TRP A 126 -14.07 -1.36 21.10
C TRP A 126 -13.99 0.04 20.46
N PRO A 127 -14.97 0.44 19.63
CA PRO A 127 -16.03 -0.39 19.06
C PRO A 127 -15.50 -1.48 18.13
N ASN A 128 -16.30 -2.53 17.91
CA ASN A 128 -15.95 -3.66 17.06
C ASN A 128 -15.86 -3.23 15.60
N ALA A 129 -14.88 -3.77 14.87
CA ALA A 129 -14.70 -3.60 13.44
C ALA A 129 -13.98 -4.84 12.88
N GLN A 130 -14.02 -5.06 11.56
CA GLN A 130 -13.51 -6.27 10.92
C GLN A 130 -12.63 -5.93 9.70
N PHE A 131 -11.64 -6.79 9.45
CA PHE A 131 -10.81 -6.70 8.24
C PHE A 131 -11.55 -7.19 7.00
N HIS A 132 -12.41 -8.22 7.13
CA HIS A 132 -13.04 -8.89 5.98
C HIS A 132 -14.16 -8.09 5.29
N ASP A 133 -14.64 -7.02 5.93
CA ASP A 133 -15.69 -6.14 5.41
C ASP A 133 -15.27 -4.66 5.38
N ASP A 134 -13.97 -4.40 5.53
CA ASP A 134 -13.33 -3.08 5.54
C ASP A 134 -13.83 -2.09 6.60
N THR A 135 -14.69 -2.49 7.54
CA THR A 135 -15.18 -1.61 8.61
C THR A 135 -14.05 -1.08 9.49
N ILE A 136 -12.90 -1.77 9.54
CA ILE A 136 -11.71 -1.29 10.24
C ILE A 136 -11.07 -0.05 9.60
N PHE A 137 -11.31 0.18 8.31
CA PHE A 137 -10.84 1.36 7.55
C PHE A 137 -11.89 2.49 7.48
N ASP A 138 -12.99 2.35 8.22
CA ASP A 138 -14.06 3.34 8.30
C ASP A 138 -14.10 4.02 9.68
N GLN A 139 -14.03 5.35 9.68
CA GLN A 139 -14.09 6.16 10.90
C GLN A 139 -15.45 6.05 11.60
N ALA A 140 -16.52 5.61 10.90
CA ALA A 140 -17.82 5.32 11.52
C ALA A 140 -17.74 4.22 12.61
N TYR A 141 -16.70 3.38 12.58
CA TYR A 141 -16.43 2.34 13.57
C TYR A 141 -15.42 2.79 14.66
N TRP A 142 -15.18 4.10 14.73
CA TRP A 142 -14.52 4.75 15.86
C TRP A 142 -15.59 5.45 16.71
N SER A 143 -15.38 5.49 18.02
CA SER A 143 -16.28 6.27 18.89
C SER A 143 -15.96 7.77 18.79
N PRO A 144 -16.96 8.64 18.58
CA PRO A 144 -16.75 10.08 18.52
C PRO A 144 -16.55 10.68 19.91
N GLY A 145 -15.61 11.62 20.04
CA GLY A 145 -15.38 12.41 21.25
C GLY A 145 -15.99 13.82 21.16
N ASP A 146 -16.52 14.32 22.28
CA ASP A 146 -16.93 15.72 22.41
C ASP A 146 -15.71 16.60 22.72
N ALA A 147 -15.20 17.25 21.68
CA ALA A 147 -14.03 18.11 21.78
C ALA A 147 -14.25 19.40 22.60
N ASN A 148 -15.50 19.81 22.83
CA ASN A 148 -15.84 20.98 23.65
C ASN A 148 -15.95 20.64 25.13
N ALA A 149 -16.39 19.42 25.45
CA ALA A 149 -16.47 18.92 26.82
C ALA A 149 -15.14 18.30 27.30
N GLY A 150 -14.35 17.73 26.38
CA GLY A 150 -13.04 17.14 26.65
C GLY A 150 -11.91 18.16 26.82
N SER A 151 -10.75 17.66 27.24
CA SER A 151 -9.50 18.43 27.33
C SER A 151 -8.31 17.53 27.05
N ASN A 152 -7.11 18.10 26.90
CA ASN A 152 -5.91 17.28 26.67
C ASN A 152 -5.64 16.37 27.89
N GLY A 153 -5.89 15.06 27.73
CA GLY A 153 -5.82 14.06 28.81
C GLY A 153 -7.18 13.63 29.39
N VAL A 154 -8.29 14.20 28.91
CA VAL A 154 -9.67 13.84 29.31
C VAL A 154 -10.53 13.66 28.07
N MET A 155 -10.94 12.43 27.78
CA MET A 155 -11.85 12.12 26.67
C MET A 155 -13.27 12.08 27.22
N VAL A 156 -14.16 12.85 26.60
CA VAL A 156 -15.61 12.76 26.84
C VAL A 156 -16.21 12.11 25.60
N ASP A 157 -16.67 10.88 25.76
CA ASP A 157 -17.33 10.13 24.71
C ASP A 157 -18.70 10.73 24.38
N SER A 158 -18.96 10.91 23.08
CA SER A 158 -20.28 11.28 22.54
C SER A 158 -20.97 10.11 21.83
N GLY A 159 -20.33 8.93 21.85
CA GLY A 159 -20.87 7.67 21.38
C GLY A 159 -21.54 6.88 22.51
N ASN A 160 -21.17 5.61 22.63
CA ASN A 160 -21.84 4.64 23.51
C ASN A 160 -20.95 4.04 24.61
N LEU A 161 -19.85 4.69 24.99
CA LEU A 161 -18.92 4.15 26.00
C LEU A 161 -19.63 3.88 27.33
N ALA A 162 -20.43 4.82 27.83
CA ALA A 162 -21.17 4.66 29.08
C ALA A 162 -22.12 3.46 29.04
N ALA A 163 -22.86 3.30 27.94
CA ALA A 163 -23.83 2.22 27.76
C ALA A 163 -23.17 0.85 27.51
N SER A 164 -21.93 0.83 26.98
CA SER A 164 -21.20 -0.41 26.70
C SER A 164 -20.88 -1.23 27.97
N GLY A 165 -20.78 -0.56 29.12
CA GLY A 165 -20.40 -1.21 30.38
C GLY A 165 -18.95 -1.67 30.46
N ILE A 166 -18.11 -1.39 29.45
CA ILE A 166 -16.72 -1.84 29.41
C ILE A 166 -15.85 -1.08 30.43
N ASN A 167 -14.78 -1.72 30.87
CA ASN A 167 -13.75 -1.06 31.67
C ASN A 167 -12.56 -0.65 30.79
N ALA A 168 -12.52 0.61 30.35
CA ALA A 168 -11.41 1.13 29.55
C ALA A 168 -10.09 1.30 30.32
N GLN A 169 -10.06 1.26 31.66
CA GLN A 169 -8.81 1.51 32.41
C GLN A 169 -7.73 0.47 32.06
N GLY A 170 -6.53 0.95 31.75
CA GLY A 170 -5.37 0.15 31.31
C GLY A 170 -5.39 -0.28 29.84
N ALA A 171 -6.45 0.07 29.09
CA ALA A 171 -6.49 -0.10 27.64
C ALA A 171 -5.52 0.87 26.95
N LEU A 172 -5.21 0.58 25.68
CA LEU A 172 -4.65 1.59 24.79
C LEU A 172 -5.79 2.24 24.00
N ALA A 173 -5.85 3.57 24.02
CA ALA A 173 -6.68 4.35 23.14
C ALA A 173 -5.88 4.78 21.92
N ILE A 174 -6.43 4.52 20.74
CA ILE A 174 -5.98 5.12 19.49
C ILE A 174 -6.79 6.39 19.33
N ALA A 175 -6.23 7.51 19.79
CA ALA A 175 -6.94 8.77 20.00
C ALA A 175 -6.59 9.79 18.90
N ASN A 176 -7.53 10.03 17.99
CA ASN A 176 -7.46 11.13 17.03
C ASN A 176 -7.91 12.41 17.72
N VAL A 177 -6.98 13.07 18.43
CA VAL A 177 -7.24 14.31 19.19
C VAL A 177 -6.46 15.51 18.66
N GLY A 178 -5.69 15.31 17.58
CA GLY A 178 -4.97 16.35 16.87
C GLY A 178 -5.58 16.70 15.50
N SER A 179 -6.84 16.32 15.23
CA SER A 179 -7.50 16.43 13.92
C SER A 179 -6.82 15.59 12.83
N TRP A 180 -5.68 16.03 12.29
CA TRP A 180 -4.89 15.26 11.32
C TRP A 180 -3.89 14.31 11.99
N LYS A 181 -3.84 14.29 13.33
CA LYS A 181 -2.85 13.56 14.11
C LYS A 181 -3.51 12.67 15.16
N THR A 182 -3.22 11.37 15.06
CA THR A 182 -3.66 10.32 15.98
C THR A 182 -2.50 9.84 16.84
N TRP A 183 -2.80 9.54 18.09
CA TRP A 183 -1.84 9.07 19.08
C TRP A 183 -2.28 7.74 19.68
N THR A 184 -1.32 6.88 20.00
CA THR A 184 -1.57 5.73 20.87
C THR A 184 -1.23 6.13 22.30
N VAL A 185 -2.22 6.13 23.19
CA VAL A 185 -2.11 6.61 24.58
C VAL A 185 -2.75 5.61 25.54
N GLU A 186 -2.24 5.52 26.76
CA GLU A 186 -2.84 4.67 27.79
C GLU A 186 -4.03 5.35 28.47
N VAL A 187 -5.09 4.59 28.73
CA VAL A 187 -6.23 5.02 29.55
C VAL A 187 -5.88 4.82 31.02
N LEU A 188 -5.69 5.93 31.75
CA LEU A 188 -5.22 5.95 33.13
C LEU A 188 -6.33 5.63 34.13
N SER A 189 -7.55 6.10 33.89
CA SER A 189 -8.71 5.81 34.73
C SER A 189 -10.02 5.90 33.98
N HIS A 190 -10.92 4.97 34.28
CA HIS A 190 -12.28 4.91 33.78
C HIS A 190 -13.15 4.18 34.80
N THR A 191 -14.42 4.56 34.92
CA THR A 191 -15.41 3.83 35.70
C THR A 191 -16.48 3.32 34.74
N PRO A 192 -16.75 1.99 34.67
CA PRO A 192 -17.83 1.45 33.85
C PRO A 192 -19.16 2.20 34.07
N GLY A 193 -19.89 2.48 32.99
CA GLY A 193 -21.09 3.31 33.04
C GLY A 193 -20.86 4.81 32.86
N ASN A 194 -19.60 5.27 32.85
CA ASN A 194 -19.26 6.67 32.59
C ASN A 194 -18.90 6.88 31.11
N SER A 195 -19.19 8.07 30.57
CA SER A 195 -18.76 8.46 29.22
C SER A 195 -17.37 9.11 29.21
N THR A 196 -16.78 9.34 30.38
CA THR A 196 -15.52 10.08 30.51
C THR A 196 -14.39 9.18 31.04
N PHE A 197 -13.23 9.25 30.41
CA PHE A 197 -11.99 8.64 30.91
C PHE A 197 -10.80 9.60 30.86
N ASN A 198 -9.82 9.38 31.74
CA ASN A 198 -8.54 10.09 31.70
C ASN A 198 -7.51 9.24 30.96
N TYR A 199 -6.65 9.88 30.18
CA TYR A 199 -5.61 9.23 29.38
C TYR A 199 -4.31 10.02 29.40
N GLU A 200 -3.20 9.39 29.01
CA GLU A 200 -1.90 10.05 28.91
C GLU A 200 -1.96 11.25 27.94
N THR A 201 -1.38 12.38 28.31
CA THR A 201 -1.43 13.57 27.47
C THR A 201 -0.55 13.42 26.22
N PRO A 202 -1.13 13.45 25.01
CA PRO A 202 -0.35 13.49 23.78
C PRO A 202 0.39 14.82 23.63
N GLY A 203 1.44 14.80 22.78
CA GLY A 203 2.26 15.97 22.53
C GLY A 203 1.56 17.13 21.82
N SER A 204 0.43 16.88 21.14
CA SER A 204 -0.40 17.92 20.52
C SER A 204 -1.87 17.57 20.57
N TYR A 205 -2.72 18.58 20.74
CA TYR A 205 -4.16 18.47 20.90
C TYR A 205 -4.86 19.65 20.22
N LEU A 206 -6.01 19.41 19.59
CA LEU A 206 -6.88 20.44 19.01
C LEU A 206 -8.32 20.16 19.43
N SER A 207 -9.07 21.17 19.86
CA SER A 207 -10.48 21.02 20.27
C SER A 207 -11.45 20.87 19.08
N LYS A 208 -11.18 19.91 18.18
CA LYS A 208 -12.06 19.55 17.05
C LYS A 208 -11.75 18.14 16.53
N HIS A 209 -12.75 17.52 15.91
CA HIS A 209 -12.64 16.24 15.19
C HIS A 209 -12.08 15.10 16.06
N HIS A 210 -12.67 14.86 17.22
CA HIS A 210 -12.21 13.80 18.12
C HIS A 210 -12.86 12.47 17.80
N TYR A 211 -12.03 11.46 17.61
CA TYR A 211 -12.44 10.07 17.45
C TYR A 211 -11.45 9.16 18.16
N TYR A 212 -11.90 8.02 18.63
CA TYR A 212 -11.01 7.01 19.19
C TYR A 212 -11.58 5.59 19.09
N PHE A 213 -10.71 4.61 19.22
CA PHE A 213 -11.10 3.26 19.61
C PHE A 213 -10.10 2.73 20.65
N LEU A 214 -10.51 1.67 21.35
CA LEU A 214 -9.78 1.05 22.45
C LEU A 214 -9.30 -0.34 22.04
N GLU A 215 -8.10 -0.71 22.46
CA GLU A 215 -7.51 -2.04 22.27
C GLU A 215 -6.86 -2.54 23.57
N ARG A 216 -6.33 -3.77 23.51
CA ARG A 216 -5.41 -4.34 24.50
C ARG A 216 -6.08 -4.60 25.86
N LYS A 217 -7.32 -5.10 25.83
CA LYS A 217 -7.97 -5.72 26.99
C LYS A 217 -8.74 -6.95 26.58
N ILE A 218 -8.71 -7.98 27.42
CA ILE A 218 -9.53 -9.17 27.27
C ILE A 218 -11.04 -8.85 27.33
N ASP A 219 -11.41 -7.79 28.04
CA ASP A 219 -12.80 -7.29 28.15
C ASP A 219 -13.39 -6.89 26.79
N PHE A 220 -12.56 -6.67 25.77
CA PHE A 220 -12.99 -6.32 24.42
C PHE A 220 -13.04 -7.52 23.47
N LEU A 221 -12.70 -8.73 23.93
CA LEU A 221 -12.76 -9.94 23.11
C LEU A 221 -14.19 -10.49 23.13
N ASP A 222 -15.02 -10.04 22.20
CA ASP A 222 -16.47 -10.28 22.25
C ASP A 222 -17.13 -10.70 20.92
N THR A 223 -16.36 -10.72 19.82
CA THR A 223 -16.89 -11.13 18.51
C THR A 223 -15.93 -12.02 17.72
N GLN A 224 -16.44 -12.60 16.63
CA GLN A 224 -15.64 -13.43 15.73
C GLN A 224 -14.43 -12.69 15.16
N ASN A 225 -13.39 -13.46 14.88
CA ASN A 225 -12.11 -13.02 14.34
C ASN A 225 -11.29 -12.11 15.27
N GLU A 226 -11.70 -11.94 16.53
CA GLU A 226 -10.92 -11.20 17.50
C GLU A 226 -9.94 -12.06 18.29
N TRP A 227 -8.85 -11.44 18.75
CA TRP A 227 -7.88 -12.05 19.64
C TRP A 227 -7.29 -11.06 20.65
N PHE A 228 -6.82 -11.59 21.77
CA PHE A 228 -6.11 -10.87 22.81
C PHE A 228 -4.86 -11.65 23.25
N TYR A 229 -3.76 -10.94 23.50
CA TYR A 229 -2.55 -11.53 24.04
C TYR A 229 -2.03 -10.77 25.24
N ASP A 230 -1.88 -11.49 26.35
CA ASP A 230 -1.27 -10.97 27.57
C ASP A 230 0.22 -11.33 27.59
N SER A 231 1.08 -10.34 27.32
CA SER A 231 2.53 -10.53 27.29
C SER A 231 3.14 -10.85 28.65
N SER A 232 2.45 -10.58 29.77
CA SER A 232 2.95 -10.90 31.11
C SER A 232 2.81 -12.40 31.43
N THR A 233 1.80 -13.05 30.89
CA THR A 233 1.51 -14.49 31.10
C THR A 233 1.76 -15.34 29.85
N LYS A 234 2.04 -14.69 28.71
CA LYS A 234 2.10 -15.28 27.36
C LYS A 234 0.81 -16.01 26.95
N LYS A 235 -0.31 -15.62 27.55
CA LYS A 235 -1.61 -16.22 27.25
C LYS A 235 -2.21 -15.58 26.01
N LEU A 236 -2.43 -16.40 24.98
CA LEU A 236 -3.18 -16.06 23.78
C LEU A 236 -4.63 -16.50 23.95
N SER A 237 -5.56 -15.60 23.70
CA SER A 237 -7.01 -15.83 23.74
C SER A 237 -7.62 -15.46 22.39
N VAL A 238 -8.47 -16.31 21.81
CA VAL A 238 -9.14 -16.07 20.53
C VAL A 238 -10.63 -16.35 20.66
N TRP A 239 -11.44 -15.67 19.84
CA TRP A 239 -12.85 -15.98 19.74
C TRP A 239 -13.12 -17.12 18.75
N GLY A 240 -13.88 -18.12 19.20
CA GLY A 240 -14.16 -19.35 18.46
C GLY A 240 -13.09 -20.42 18.64
N ASN A 241 -13.42 -21.67 18.30
CA ASN A 241 -12.49 -22.79 18.43
C ASN A 241 -11.48 -22.80 17.26
N PRO A 242 -10.17 -22.62 17.53
CA PRO A 242 -9.16 -22.60 16.46
C PRO A 242 -8.54 -23.98 16.20
N SER A 243 -9.00 -25.04 16.88
CA SER A 243 -8.42 -26.39 16.75
C SER A 243 -8.47 -26.90 15.32
N GLY A 244 -7.34 -27.38 14.81
CA GLY A 244 -7.22 -27.93 13.44
C GLY A 244 -6.99 -26.88 12.35
N LYS A 245 -6.99 -25.59 12.69
CA LYS A 245 -6.69 -24.49 11.77
C LYS A 245 -5.20 -24.24 11.63
N LYS A 246 -4.79 -23.59 10.53
CA LYS A 246 -3.43 -23.07 10.36
C LYS A 246 -3.28 -21.78 11.16
N ILE A 247 -2.47 -21.77 12.20
CA ILE A 247 -2.30 -20.60 13.08
C ILE A 247 -0.86 -20.14 13.04
N GLN A 248 -0.65 -18.85 12.80
CA GLN A 248 0.69 -18.26 12.77
C GLN A 248 0.71 -16.89 13.44
N GLY A 249 1.80 -16.55 14.12
CA GLY A 249 1.98 -15.26 14.78
C GLY A 249 3.23 -14.55 14.27
N LYS A 250 3.13 -13.22 14.05
CA LYS A 250 4.28 -12.39 13.65
C LYS A 250 5.26 -12.25 14.82
N VAL A 251 6.52 -12.58 14.57
CA VAL A 251 7.63 -12.56 15.55
C VAL A 251 8.83 -11.73 15.05
N GLN A 252 8.80 -11.27 13.79
CA GLN A 252 9.86 -10.50 13.17
C GLN A 252 9.31 -9.29 12.41
N SER A 253 9.98 -8.14 12.51
CA SER A 253 9.65 -6.95 11.69
C SER A 253 10.45 -6.90 10.40
N TYR A 254 11.77 -7.09 10.48
CA TYR A 254 12.69 -6.96 9.35
C TYR A 254 13.34 -8.32 9.05
N ALA A 255 13.15 -8.82 7.83
CA ALA A 255 13.88 -9.97 7.33
C ALA A 255 15.24 -9.55 6.77
N PHE A 256 15.32 -8.36 6.15
CA PHE A 256 16.58 -7.78 5.70
C PHE A 256 16.88 -6.49 6.45
N GLU A 257 18.06 -6.43 7.08
CA GLU A 257 18.61 -5.21 7.65
C GLU A 257 19.98 -4.92 7.00
N MET A 258 20.01 -3.88 6.18
CA MET A 258 21.16 -3.42 5.41
C MET A 258 21.75 -2.15 6.06
N ASN A 259 23.05 -2.15 6.32
CA ASN A 259 23.76 -1.00 6.88
C ASN A 259 25.03 -0.72 6.07
N ASN A 260 25.26 0.53 5.68
CA ASN A 260 26.38 0.90 4.81
C ASN A 260 26.46 0.00 3.56
N CYS A 261 25.35 -0.22 2.87
CA CYS A 261 25.32 -1.04 1.67
C CYS A 261 25.08 -0.19 0.43
N SER A 262 25.64 -0.59 -0.71
CA SER A 262 25.39 0.07 -1.99
C SER A 262 25.15 -0.92 -3.14
N ASN A 263 24.34 -0.53 -4.12
CA ASN A 263 24.05 -1.36 -5.29
C ASN A 263 23.56 -2.77 -4.92
N ILE A 264 22.47 -2.83 -4.15
CA ILE A 264 21.81 -4.08 -3.74
C ILE A 264 20.48 -4.20 -4.47
N LYS A 265 20.21 -5.35 -5.09
CA LYS A 265 18.95 -5.62 -5.78
C LYS A 265 18.25 -6.80 -5.12
N ILE A 266 17.00 -6.60 -4.72
CA ILE A 266 16.12 -7.66 -4.22
C ILE A 266 14.97 -7.81 -5.21
N GLN A 267 14.84 -9.00 -5.81
CA GLN A 267 13.99 -9.19 -6.98
C GLN A 267 13.08 -10.42 -6.88
N ASN A 268 11.81 -10.29 -7.26
CA ASN A 268 10.86 -11.41 -7.34
C ASN A 268 10.70 -12.17 -6.02
N LEU A 269 10.73 -11.47 -4.88
CA LEU A 269 10.54 -12.08 -3.55
C LEU A 269 9.21 -11.62 -2.94
N ASN A 270 8.56 -12.55 -2.24
CA ASN A 270 7.32 -12.28 -1.52
C ASN A 270 7.62 -12.19 -0.02
N PHE A 271 7.16 -11.14 0.65
CA PHE A 271 7.37 -10.88 2.07
C PHE A 271 6.04 -11.00 2.80
N PHE A 272 5.90 -12.04 3.63
CA PHE A 272 4.72 -12.23 4.47
C PHE A 272 5.02 -11.83 5.90
N ALA A 273 4.26 -10.87 6.43
CA ALA A 273 4.38 -10.37 7.78
C ALA A 273 5.83 -9.98 8.15
N THR A 274 6.59 -9.38 7.24
CA THR A 274 7.95 -8.86 7.46
C THR A 274 8.33 -7.90 6.34
N THR A 275 9.42 -7.16 6.49
CA THR A 275 9.87 -6.19 5.48
C THR A 275 11.40 -6.01 5.46
N VAL A 276 11.86 -5.01 4.72
CA VAL A 276 13.27 -4.63 4.54
C VAL A 276 13.56 -3.28 5.18
N LYS A 277 14.79 -3.14 5.68
CA LYS A 277 15.33 -1.91 6.24
C LYS A 277 16.73 -1.65 5.72
N ALA A 278 17.01 -0.44 5.27
CA ALA A 278 18.35 0.03 4.92
C ALA A 278 18.69 1.32 5.64
N ASN A 279 19.90 1.41 6.22
CA ASN A 279 20.45 2.64 6.78
C ASN A 279 21.81 2.97 6.18
N ARG A 280 22.10 4.27 6.05
CA ARG A 280 23.37 4.77 5.50
C ARG A 280 23.74 4.09 4.17
N SER A 281 22.73 3.81 3.36
CA SER A 281 22.86 3.00 2.15
C SER A 281 22.44 3.79 0.92
N SER A 282 22.82 3.33 -0.27
CA SER A 282 22.48 3.93 -1.56
C SER A 282 22.21 2.85 -2.61
N GLU A 283 21.55 3.19 -3.71
CA GLU A 283 21.34 2.31 -4.86
C GLU A 283 20.75 0.95 -4.47
N ILE A 284 19.79 0.97 -3.54
CA ILE A 284 18.99 -0.21 -3.17
C ILE A 284 17.79 -0.26 -4.10
N GLU A 285 17.64 -1.38 -4.81
CA GLU A 285 16.54 -1.65 -5.72
C GLU A 285 15.65 -2.77 -5.16
N LEU A 286 14.36 -2.47 -4.96
CA LEU A 286 13.31 -3.47 -4.74
C LEU A 286 12.52 -3.59 -6.05
N ASN A 287 12.52 -4.77 -6.66
CA ASN A 287 11.97 -4.98 -7.99
C ASN A 287 11.06 -6.21 -8.03
N ASN A 288 9.79 -6.01 -8.39
CA ASN A 288 8.80 -7.10 -8.42
C ASN A 288 8.69 -7.85 -7.09
N CYS A 289 8.71 -7.12 -5.97
CA CYS A 289 8.60 -7.69 -4.63
C CYS A 289 7.19 -7.46 -4.08
N LEU A 290 6.58 -8.52 -3.51
CA LEU A 290 5.22 -8.45 -2.97
C LEU A 290 5.27 -8.40 -1.45
N PHE A 291 4.77 -7.33 -0.82
CA PHE A 291 4.78 -7.14 0.63
C PHE A 291 3.38 -7.22 1.21
N SER A 292 3.07 -8.32 1.88
CA SER A 292 1.79 -8.53 2.57
C SER A 292 1.99 -8.47 4.09
N TYR A 293 1.25 -7.59 4.76
CA TYR A 293 1.42 -7.27 6.18
C TYR A 293 2.85 -6.84 6.59
N PRO A 294 3.56 -6.02 5.78
CA PRO A 294 4.98 -5.74 6.02
C PRO A 294 5.24 -5.05 7.37
N SER A 295 4.34 -4.14 7.75
CA SER A 295 4.38 -3.41 9.02
C SER A 295 3.13 -3.65 9.84
N CYS A 296 3.35 -3.84 11.14
CA CYS A 296 2.30 -3.92 12.14
C CYS A 296 2.81 -3.32 13.45
N SER A 297 1.97 -2.53 14.12
CA SER A 297 2.28 -1.99 15.43
C SER A 297 2.47 -3.10 16.46
N LYS A 298 3.20 -2.79 17.53
CA LYS A 298 3.37 -3.70 18.68
C LYS A 298 2.43 -3.31 19.84
N ARG A 299 1.24 -2.75 19.52
CA ARG A 299 0.29 -2.25 20.52
C ARG A 299 -0.24 -3.35 21.43
N MET A 300 -0.45 -4.56 20.92
CA MET A 300 -0.83 -5.70 21.77
C MET A 300 0.23 -6.00 22.85
N LEU A 301 1.51 -5.70 22.56
CA LEU A 301 2.62 -5.80 23.51
C LEU A 301 2.82 -4.54 24.38
N GLY A 302 1.96 -3.52 24.24
CA GLY A 302 2.04 -2.25 24.97
C GLY A 302 2.93 -1.19 24.34
N VAL A 303 3.45 -1.40 23.13
CA VAL A 303 4.29 -0.41 22.44
C VAL A 303 3.41 0.65 21.77
N LYS A 304 3.65 1.93 22.11
CA LYS A 304 2.88 3.09 21.64
C LYS A 304 3.54 3.86 20.48
N GLY A 305 4.79 3.53 20.18
CA GLY A 305 5.60 4.22 19.16
C GLY A 305 5.23 3.84 17.72
N THR A 306 5.86 4.52 16.77
CA THR A 306 5.70 4.26 15.32
C THR A 306 5.98 2.79 14.98
N PRO A 307 5.10 2.13 14.21
CA PRO A 307 5.35 0.79 13.68
C PRO A 307 6.63 0.72 12.82
N HIS A 308 7.23 -0.47 12.77
CA HIS A 308 8.38 -0.74 11.94
C HIS A 308 7.96 -0.95 10.47
N THR A 309 8.25 0.03 9.60
CA THR A 309 7.89 0.03 8.17
C THR A 309 9.03 -0.41 7.24
N THR A 310 8.71 -0.68 5.98
CA THR A 310 9.67 -0.69 4.87
C THR A 310 10.41 0.65 4.80
N GLU A 311 11.70 0.65 5.15
CA GLU A 311 12.47 1.90 5.25
C GLU A 311 13.83 1.86 4.55
N LEU A 312 14.08 2.81 3.66
CA LEU A 312 15.36 2.95 2.94
C LEU A 312 15.96 4.32 3.21
N LYS A 313 17.11 4.37 3.88
CA LYS A 313 17.71 5.62 4.36
C LYS A 313 19.15 5.76 3.91
N GLY A 314 19.44 6.86 3.22
CA GLY A 314 20.79 7.40 3.11
C GLY A 314 21.29 7.94 4.45
N ASN A 315 22.42 8.65 4.44
CA ASN A 315 22.98 9.23 5.67
C ASN A 315 22.11 10.37 6.23
N ASN A 316 21.53 11.18 5.36
CA ASN A 316 20.66 12.31 5.67
C ASN A 316 19.87 12.73 4.41
N LYS A 317 18.96 13.70 4.54
CA LYS A 317 18.11 14.17 3.43
C LYS A 317 18.88 14.71 2.20
N ASN A 318 20.14 15.13 2.39
CA ASN A 318 20.99 15.68 1.33
C ASN A 318 21.87 14.64 0.64
N SER A 319 21.87 13.38 1.11
CA SER A 319 22.69 12.31 0.53
C SER A 319 22.10 11.85 -0.79
N THR A 320 22.93 11.62 -1.82
CA THR A 320 22.50 10.95 -3.04
C THR A 320 22.25 9.47 -2.73
N SER A 321 20.99 9.10 -2.51
CA SER A 321 20.60 7.74 -2.15
C SER A 321 20.24 6.91 -3.38
N GLY A 322 19.46 7.43 -4.33
CA GLY A 322 19.17 6.70 -5.56
C GLY A 322 18.40 5.38 -5.34
N PHE A 323 17.51 5.31 -4.35
CA PHE A 323 16.70 4.11 -4.14
C PHE A 323 15.67 3.94 -5.25
N LYS A 324 15.44 2.69 -5.68
CA LYS A 324 14.42 2.36 -6.68
C LYS A 324 13.46 1.32 -6.13
N ILE A 325 12.17 1.62 -6.15
CA ILE A 325 11.09 0.69 -5.84
C ILE A 325 10.26 0.58 -7.11
N TYR A 326 10.25 -0.60 -7.73
CA TYR A 326 9.66 -0.82 -9.05
C TYR A 326 8.82 -2.07 -9.08
N GLN A 327 7.58 -1.97 -9.57
CA GLN A 327 6.65 -3.11 -9.63
C GLN A 327 6.48 -3.83 -8.29
N CYS A 328 6.45 -3.09 -7.19
CA CYS A 328 6.22 -3.68 -5.86
C CYS A 328 4.75 -3.55 -5.44
N LEU A 329 4.27 -4.54 -4.67
CA LEU A 329 3.00 -4.48 -3.96
C LEU A 329 3.27 -4.17 -2.48
N PHE A 330 2.47 -3.27 -1.89
CA PHE A 330 2.36 -3.10 -0.44
C PHE A 330 0.90 -3.19 -0.03
N GLU A 331 0.57 -4.20 0.76
CA GLU A 331 -0.80 -4.44 1.22
C GLU A 331 -0.90 -4.68 2.73
N HIS A 332 -2.06 -4.31 3.30
CA HIS A 332 -2.46 -4.61 4.68
C HIS A 332 -1.45 -4.15 5.75
N THR A 333 -1.03 -2.89 5.65
CA THR A 333 -0.04 -2.30 6.55
C THR A 333 -0.71 -1.57 7.72
N ASP A 334 -0.12 -1.67 8.93
CA ASP A 334 -0.39 -0.78 10.08
C ASP A 334 0.86 0.08 10.33
N GLY A 335 0.77 1.37 9.97
CA GLY A 335 1.88 2.33 9.83
C GLY A 335 2.07 2.87 8.39
N ASP A 336 3.14 3.65 8.16
CA ASP A 336 3.49 4.11 6.80
C ASP A 336 3.72 2.89 5.88
N ALA A 337 3.42 2.99 4.58
CA ALA A 337 3.76 1.94 3.61
C ALA A 337 5.26 1.93 3.28
N LEU A 338 5.84 3.13 3.11
CA LEU A 338 7.23 3.31 2.70
C LEU A 338 7.79 4.63 3.24
N TYR A 339 8.99 4.55 3.83
CA TYR A 339 9.69 5.71 4.36
C TYR A 339 11.12 5.80 3.83
N MET A 340 11.42 6.87 3.09
CA MET A 340 12.73 7.09 2.46
C MET A 340 13.43 8.35 2.95
N ILE A 341 14.76 8.31 3.03
CA ILE A 341 15.61 9.49 3.28
C ILE A 341 16.72 9.55 2.23
N GLY A 342 16.85 10.71 1.58
CA GLY A 342 17.90 11.01 0.60
C GLY A 342 17.33 11.43 -0.77
N LYS A 343 18.23 11.80 -1.68
CA LYS A 343 17.91 12.38 -2.99
C LYS A 343 17.76 11.33 -4.09
N ASN A 344 17.04 11.71 -5.14
CA ASN A 344 16.91 10.95 -6.40
C ASN A 344 16.29 9.56 -6.21
N ASN A 345 15.35 9.42 -5.27
CA ASN A 345 14.64 8.17 -5.04
C ASN A 345 13.44 8.07 -5.99
N VAL A 346 13.15 6.86 -6.46
CA VAL A 346 12.09 6.59 -7.45
C VAL A 346 11.16 5.50 -6.92
N VAL A 347 9.86 5.78 -6.93
CA VAL A 347 8.78 4.80 -6.72
C VAL A 347 7.95 4.78 -7.99
N GLU A 348 8.04 3.68 -8.73
CA GLU A 348 7.56 3.58 -10.09
C GLU A 348 6.73 2.31 -10.27
N ASP A 349 5.58 2.42 -10.93
CA ASP A 349 4.75 1.28 -11.33
C ASP A 349 4.40 0.35 -10.16
N CYS A 350 4.13 0.89 -8.96
CA CYS A 350 3.83 0.12 -7.75
C CYS A 350 2.34 0.14 -7.39
N TYR A 351 1.90 -0.83 -6.59
CA TYR A 351 0.52 -0.98 -6.14
C TYR A 351 0.44 -0.94 -4.61
N PHE A 352 -0.45 -0.11 -4.06
CA PHE A 352 -0.61 0.08 -2.61
C PHE A 352 -2.09 -0.02 -2.22
N HIS A 353 -2.43 -0.87 -1.25
CA HIS A 353 -3.78 -0.87 -0.69
C HIS A 353 -3.91 -1.36 0.76
N HIS A 354 -5.03 -1.01 1.41
CA HIS A 354 -5.28 -1.30 2.81
C HIS A 354 -4.13 -0.81 3.71
N ILE A 355 -3.82 0.49 3.61
CA ILE A 355 -2.70 1.10 4.34
C ILE A 355 -3.18 1.98 5.48
N ASP A 356 -2.78 1.53 6.66
CA ASP A 356 -2.93 2.09 8.00
C ASP A 356 -4.37 2.27 8.46
N TYR A 357 -4.91 1.23 9.10
CA TYR A 357 -6.22 1.27 9.77
C TYR A 357 -6.18 1.99 11.13
N THR A 358 -4.99 2.37 11.64
CA THR A 358 -4.88 3.06 12.95
C THR A 358 -4.47 4.49 12.85
N VAL A 359 -3.77 4.86 11.77
CA VAL A 359 -3.29 6.21 11.47
C VAL A 359 -2.51 6.84 12.62
N SER A 360 -1.94 6.01 13.49
CA SER A 360 -1.48 6.39 14.81
C SER A 360 0.03 6.35 14.90
N SER A 361 0.60 7.36 15.56
CA SER A 361 2.06 7.45 15.76
C SER A 361 2.86 7.43 14.44
N LEU A 362 2.24 7.83 13.32
CA LEU A 362 2.92 8.01 12.03
C LEU A 362 3.97 9.12 12.09
N ARG A 363 4.90 9.11 11.14
CA ARG A 363 5.95 10.13 11.04
C ARG A 363 5.41 11.39 10.34
N ASN A 364 6.13 12.50 10.54
CA ASN A 364 5.92 13.77 9.85
C ASN A 364 4.45 14.26 9.92
N LEU A 365 3.80 14.39 8.76
CA LEU A 365 2.43 14.88 8.59
C LEU A 365 1.40 13.75 8.50
N MET A 366 1.67 12.59 9.10
CA MET A 366 0.75 11.44 9.09
C MET A 366 0.45 11.00 7.66
N THR A 367 1.47 10.45 7.00
CA THR A 367 1.49 10.23 5.56
C THR A 367 1.74 8.77 5.20
N THR A 368 1.06 8.27 4.18
CA THR A 368 1.22 6.89 3.69
C THR A 368 2.60 6.60 3.09
N VAL A 369 3.10 7.48 2.20
CA VAL A 369 4.40 7.34 1.53
C VAL A 369 5.21 8.61 1.70
N VAL A 370 6.44 8.48 2.21
CA VAL A 370 7.30 9.62 2.52
C VAL A 370 8.65 9.50 1.83
N ASN A 371 9.07 10.60 1.20
CA ASN A 371 10.46 10.81 0.79
C ASN A 371 11.01 12.09 1.41
N ASN A 372 11.94 11.96 2.37
CA ASN A 372 12.66 13.09 2.94
C ASN A 372 14.02 13.28 2.24
N GLY A 373 13.97 13.96 1.11
CA GLY A 373 15.12 14.36 0.30
C GLY A 373 14.68 14.79 -1.09
N ASP A 374 15.53 15.54 -1.76
CA ASP A 374 15.23 16.27 -2.99
C ASP A 374 15.12 15.36 -4.24
N ASN A 375 14.46 15.84 -5.29
CA ASN A 375 14.29 15.16 -6.58
C ASN A 375 13.71 13.72 -6.47
N GLY A 376 12.69 13.54 -5.63
CA GLY A 376 11.98 12.25 -5.56
C GLY A 376 10.95 12.12 -6.67
N ILE A 377 10.83 10.95 -7.29
CA ILE A 377 9.84 10.64 -8.33
C ILE A 377 8.85 9.62 -7.79
N PHE A 378 7.56 9.92 -7.88
CA PHE A 378 6.46 9.01 -7.58
C PHE A 378 5.58 8.90 -8.83
N THR A 379 5.79 7.87 -9.65
CA THR A 379 5.17 7.79 -10.98
C THR A 379 4.52 6.46 -11.32
N GLN A 380 3.46 6.48 -12.13
CA GLN A 380 2.77 5.27 -12.63
C GLN A 380 2.23 4.36 -11.52
N ASN A 381 1.89 4.86 -10.34
CA ASN A 381 1.45 4.02 -9.21
C ASN A 381 -0.07 3.96 -9.08
N THR A 382 -0.60 2.84 -8.59
CA THR A 382 -1.99 2.74 -8.08
C THR A 382 -1.97 2.72 -6.56
N VAL A 383 -2.71 3.65 -5.93
CA VAL A 383 -2.83 3.72 -4.47
C VAL A 383 -4.30 3.83 -4.09
N HIS A 384 -4.79 2.93 -3.24
CA HIS A 384 -6.14 3.07 -2.71
C HIS A 384 -6.36 2.48 -1.32
N THR A 385 -7.48 2.84 -0.69
CA THR A 385 -7.84 2.36 0.66
C THR A 385 -6.74 2.65 1.67
N THR A 386 -6.47 3.95 1.89
CA THR A 386 -5.46 4.41 2.87
C THR A 386 -6.10 5.29 3.93
N GLY A 387 -5.74 5.12 5.19
CA GLY A 387 -6.40 5.84 6.30
C GLY A 387 -5.84 7.23 6.56
N ALA A 388 -4.53 7.42 6.33
CA ALA A 388 -3.77 8.59 6.81
C ALA A 388 -4.21 9.91 6.14
N SER A 389 -4.14 11.02 6.87
CA SER A 389 -4.61 12.34 6.39
C SER A 389 -3.99 12.78 5.06
N SER A 390 -2.76 12.34 4.79
CA SER A 390 -2.07 12.55 3.52
C SER A 390 -1.60 11.22 2.91
N THR A 391 -1.61 11.13 1.58
CA THR A 391 -1.10 9.94 0.89
C THR A 391 0.39 10.08 0.56
N ILE A 392 0.79 11.17 -0.10
CA ILE A 392 2.15 11.40 -0.58
C ILE A 392 2.73 12.67 0.04
N HIS A 393 3.94 12.58 0.58
CA HIS A 393 4.74 13.73 1.03
C HIS A 393 6.20 13.52 0.65
N PHE A 394 6.57 14.11 -0.48
CA PHE A 394 7.95 14.15 -0.96
C PHE A 394 8.48 15.58 -0.81
N ILE A 395 9.68 15.73 -0.26
CA ILE A 395 10.30 17.03 0.06
C ILE A 395 11.23 17.48 -1.09
N GLY A 396 11.43 18.79 -1.26
CA GLY A 396 12.33 19.36 -2.28
C GLY A 396 11.61 19.64 -3.59
N SER A 397 12.13 19.14 -4.70
CA SER A 397 11.58 19.30 -6.05
C SER A 397 11.01 17.97 -6.58
N PRO A 398 9.90 17.46 -6.01
CA PRO A 398 9.37 16.15 -6.40
C PRO A 398 8.60 16.19 -7.72
N GLU A 399 8.62 15.06 -8.43
CA GLU A 399 7.71 14.76 -9.53
C GLU A 399 6.67 13.74 -9.05
N VAL A 400 5.38 14.05 -9.23
CA VAL A 400 4.26 13.13 -8.98
C VAL A 400 3.46 13.01 -10.27
N SER A 401 3.61 11.88 -10.98
CA SER A 401 3.10 11.75 -12.34
C SER A 401 2.42 10.42 -12.68
N TYR A 402 1.44 10.40 -13.57
CA TYR A 402 0.81 9.15 -14.07
C TYR A 402 0.23 8.23 -12.97
N ASN A 403 -0.12 8.75 -11.79
CA ASN A 403 -0.65 7.95 -10.69
C ASN A 403 -2.18 7.90 -10.70
N ASN A 404 -2.75 6.75 -10.35
CA ASN A 404 -4.16 6.58 -10.05
C ASN A 404 -4.34 6.45 -8.53
N ILE A 405 -4.88 7.47 -7.87
CA ILE A 405 -4.99 7.52 -6.40
C ILE A 405 -6.44 7.83 -5.97
N TYR A 406 -7.03 6.91 -5.20
CA TYR A 406 -8.43 7.02 -4.76
C TYR A 406 -8.70 6.36 -3.42
N ASN A 407 -9.86 6.63 -2.81
CA ASN A 407 -10.24 6.08 -1.50
C ASN A 407 -9.15 6.30 -0.42
N THR A 408 -8.68 7.54 -0.24
CA THR A 408 -7.63 7.87 0.72
C THR A 408 -8.06 8.88 1.80
N GLY A 409 -7.43 8.81 2.96
CA GLY A 409 -7.64 9.73 4.08
C GLY A 409 -8.94 9.53 4.86
N SER A 410 -9.45 8.30 4.93
CA SER A 410 -10.73 8.00 5.59
C SER A 410 -10.71 8.14 7.12
N LEU A 411 -9.55 8.07 7.78
CA LEU A 411 -9.46 7.88 9.24
C LEU A 411 -8.95 9.10 10.04
N GLN A 412 -8.47 10.13 9.36
CA GLN A 412 -8.05 11.39 10.00
C GLN A 412 -8.74 12.58 9.34
N SER A 413 -8.76 13.73 10.01
CA SER A 413 -9.26 14.98 9.44
C SER A 413 -8.14 15.78 8.75
N ASP A 414 -8.52 16.75 7.91
CA ASP A 414 -7.59 17.58 7.11
C ASP A 414 -6.72 16.76 6.13
N GLY A 415 -5.80 17.41 5.41
CA GLY A 415 -4.83 16.78 4.49
C GLY A 415 -5.25 16.75 3.02
N SER A 416 -4.48 16.04 2.19
CA SER A 416 -4.62 15.93 0.74
C SER A 416 -3.96 14.65 0.21
N ILE A 417 -4.29 14.21 -1.00
CA ILE A 417 -3.60 13.09 -1.65
C ILE A 417 -2.11 13.43 -1.80
N VAL A 418 -1.80 14.58 -2.40
CA VAL A 418 -0.43 15.11 -2.51
C VAL A 418 -0.28 16.34 -1.63
N GLN A 419 0.36 16.15 -0.47
CA GLN A 419 0.60 17.19 0.52
C GLN A 419 2.02 17.74 0.39
N MET A 420 2.14 19.01 0.00
CA MET A 420 3.42 19.69 -0.12
C MET A 420 3.50 20.87 0.85
N THR A 421 4.56 20.87 1.67
CA THR A 421 4.89 22.00 2.55
C THR A 421 5.84 22.96 1.85
N ARG A 422 6.14 24.12 2.47
CA ARG A 422 7.05 25.14 1.91
C ARG A 422 8.32 24.63 1.24
N GLU A 423 9.01 23.66 1.83
CA GLU A 423 10.26 23.08 1.29
C GLU A 423 10.04 22.21 0.05
N SER A 424 8.79 21.91 -0.31
CA SER A 424 8.39 20.95 -1.34
C SER A 424 7.77 21.61 -2.57
N VAL A 425 7.61 22.94 -2.59
CA VAL A 425 6.85 23.63 -3.66
C VAL A 425 7.74 24.10 -4.79
N GLU A 426 8.86 24.76 -4.51
CA GLU A 426 9.76 25.26 -5.56
C GLU A 426 10.35 24.11 -6.37
N GLY A 427 10.06 24.09 -7.67
CA GLY A 427 10.52 23.03 -8.58
C GLY A 427 9.70 21.74 -8.52
N SER A 428 8.60 21.69 -7.75
CA SER A 428 7.68 20.55 -7.78
C SER A 428 6.88 20.50 -9.07
N GLU A 429 6.59 19.28 -9.53
CA GLU A 429 5.76 19.00 -10.70
C GLU A 429 4.73 17.92 -10.38
N VAL A 430 3.44 18.24 -10.51
CA VAL A 430 2.34 17.28 -10.33
C VAL A 430 1.53 17.22 -11.61
N HIS A 431 1.62 16.11 -12.35
CA HIS A 431 1.02 16.04 -13.67
C HIS A 431 0.53 14.68 -14.14
N HIS A 432 -0.44 14.67 -15.06
CA HIS A 432 -0.95 13.44 -15.69
C HIS A 432 -1.46 12.41 -14.67
N ASN A 433 -1.99 12.84 -13.52
CA ASN A 433 -2.55 11.95 -12.51
C ASN A 433 -4.08 11.87 -12.60
N TRP A 434 -4.64 10.76 -12.14
CA TRP A 434 -6.05 10.61 -11.81
C TRP A 434 -6.20 10.57 -10.28
N PHE A 435 -6.77 11.61 -9.69
CA PHE A 435 -7.04 11.70 -8.25
C PHE A 435 -8.53 11.75 -8.01
N HIS A 436 -9.09 10.75 -7.32
CA HIS A 436 -10.54 10.66 -7.23
C HIS A 436 -11.11 9.97 -5.99
N ASP A 437 -12.42 10.06 -5.83
CA ASP A 437 -13.22 9.31 -4.84
C ASP A 437 -12.57 9.28 -3.45
N SER A 438 -12.19 10.46 -2.96
CA SER A 438 -11.49 10.60 -1.68
C SER A 438 -12.01 11.81 -0.92
N PRO A 439 -12.23 11.72 0.41
CA PRO A 439 -12.72 12.84 1.22
C PRO A 439 -11.72 14.01 1.33
N LYS A 440 -10.51 13.86 0.78
CA LYS A 440 -9.42 14.84 0.85
C LYS A 440 -9.32 15.70 -0.39
N SER A 441 -8.43 16.69 -0.34
CA SER A 441 -8.09 17.47 -1.54
C SER A 441 -7.14 16.66 -2.42
N GLY A 442 -7.12 16.90 -3.73
CA GLY A 442 -6.15 16.25 -4.63
C GLY A 442 -4.73 16.68 -4.30
N THR A 443 -4.39 17.93 -4.61
CA THR A 443 -3.07 18.49 -4.28
C THR A 443 -3.21 19.72 -3.39
N ARG A 444 -2.32 19.84 -2.39
CA ARG A 444 -2.24 21.02 -1.54
C ARG A 444 -0.81 21.55 -1.45
N TYR A 445 -0.65 22.84 -1.76
CA TYR A 445 0.47 23.64 -1.30
C TYR A 445 0.10 24.25 0.05
N ASP A 446 0.80 23.85 1.10
CA ASP A 446 0.36 24.07 2.46
C ASP A 446 1.23 25.05 3.25
N ALA A 447 0.53 25.83 4.07
CA ALA A 447 1.03 26.80 5.01
C ALA A 447 -0.01 27.06 6.11
N PRO A 448 0.38 27.62 7.26
CA PRO A 448 -0.58 28.09 8.27
C PRO A 448 -1.65 29.01 7.64
N VAL A 449 -2.87 28.95 8.16
CA VAL A 449 -3.98 29.78 7.66
C VAL A 449 -3.68 31.27 7.82
N SER A 450 -2.98 31.66 8.87
CA SER A 450 -2.57 33.05 9.11
C SER A 450 -1.49 33.56 8.15
N ASP A 451 -0.75 32.66 7.49
CA ASP A 451 0.46 32.97 6.74
C ASP A 451 0.50 32.18 5.41
N PRO A 452 -0.55 32.24 4.57
CA PRO A 452 -0.68 31.42 3.37
C PRO A 452 0.41 31.70 2.34
N GLU A 453 1.01 32.89 2.32
CA GLU A 453 2.12 33.25 1.45
C GLU A 453 3.40 32.44 1.74
N LEU A 454 3.49 31.81 2.92
CA LEU A 454 4.64 31.00 3.31
C LEU A 454 4.65 29.59 2.70
N ALA A 455 3.66 29.22 1.89
CA ALA A 455 3.56 27.87 1.31
C ALA A 455 4.65 27.56 0.29
N GLY A 456 5.50 28.53 -0.07
CA GLY A 456 6.50 28.39 -1.12
C GLY A 456 6.03 29.00 -2.44
N LYS A 457 6.82 28.83 -3.49
CA LYS A 457 6.56 29.46 -4.79
C LYS A 457 7.08 28.61 -5.94
N LYS A 458 6.61 28.88 -7.17
CA LYS A 458 7.07 28.22 -8.40
C LYS A 458 6.88 26.70 -8.40
N GLY A 459 5.77 26.24 -7.84
CA GLY A 459 5.27 24.89 -8.06
C GLY A 459 4.45 24.82 -9.34
N LEU A 460 4.53 23.68 -10.02
CA LEU A 460 3.88 23.41 -11.30
C LEU A 460 2.87 22.27 -11.16
N ILE A 461 1.62 22.52 -11.55
CA ILE A 461 0.54 21.51 -11.56
C ILE A 461 -0.18 21.56 -12.90
N HIS A 462 -0.13 20.46 -13.68
CA HIS A 462 -0.77 20.42 -14.98
C HIS A 462 -1.26 19.05 -15.46
N HIS A 463 -2.23 19.03 -16.37
CA HIS A 463 -2.72 17.80 -17.01
C HIS A 463 -3.22 16.72 -16.03
N ASN A 464 -3.70 17.10 -14.85
CA ASN A 464 -4.34 16.15 -13.93
C ASN A 464 -5.84 16.08 -14.18
N VAL A 465 -6.43 14.92 -13.94
CA VAL A 465 -7.88 14.72 -13.85
C VAL A 465 -8.25 14.48 -12.39
N MET A 466 -9.16 15.30 -11.84
CA MET A 466 -9.49 15.25 -10.42
C MET A 466 -10.99 15.37 -10.16
N TRP A 467 -11.62 14.34 -9.59
CA TRP A 467 -13.08 14.30 -9.40
C TRP A 467 -13.52 13.59 -8.12
N ASN A 468 -14.73 13.87 -7.63
CA ASN A 468 -15.26 13.30 -6.38
C ASN A 468 -14.32 13.49 -5.17
N LEU A 469 -13.65 14.64 -5.11
CA LEU A 469 -12.81 15.06 -4.00
C LEU A 469 -13.50 16.15 -3.17
N SER A 470 -12.97 16.45 -1.99
CA SER A 470 -13.38 17.68 -1.27
C SER A 470 -13.13 18.94 -2.12
N LYS A 471 -12.04 18.91 -2.91
CA LYS A 471 -11.59 19.86 -3.93
C LYS A 471 -10.43 19.24 -4.69
N ALA A 472 -10.23 19.61 -5.94
CA ALA A 472 -9.07 19.19 -6.72
C ALA A 472 -7.77 19.81 -6.16
N LEU A 473 -7.70 21.14 -6.13
CA LEU A 473 -6.49 21.89 -5.80
C LEU A 473 -6.72 22.89 -4.67
N MET A 474 -5.84 22.89 -3.67
CA MET A 474 -5.73 23.93 -2.65
C MET A 474 -4.36 24.61 -2.76
N ILE A 475 -4.32 25.75 -3.42
CA ILE A 475 -3.09 26.45 -3.77
C ILE A 475 -2.90 27.66 -2.86
N LYS A 476 -1.82 27.63 -2.08
CA LYS A 476 -1.30 28.75 -1.28
C LYS A 476 0.09 29.15 -1.81
N GLY A 477 0.72 30.15 -1.20
CA GLY A 477 2.03 30.65 -1.61
C GLY A 477 1.89 31.75 -2.66
N ASP A 478 2.83 31.83 -3.60
CA ASP A 478 2.76 32.76 -4.73
C ASP A 478 3.56 32.25 -5.95
N GLU A 479 3.47 32.93 -7.09
CA GLU A 479 4.17 32.57 -8.35
C GLU A 479 3.92 31.10 -8.78
N GLN A 480 2.76 30.52 -8.46
CA GLN A 480 2.43 29.14 -8.83
C GLN A 480 1.98 29.06 -10.29
N GLN A 481 2.12 27.88 -10.89
CA GLN A 481 1.80 27.64 -12.30
C GLN A 481 0.78 26.50 -12.41
N ILE A 482 -0.48 26.85 -12.69
CA ILE A 482 -1.62 25.92 -12.67
C ILE A 482 -2.24 25.86 -14.07
N TYR A 483 -1.95 24.80 -14.82
CA TYR A 483 -2.25 24.72 -16.24
C TYR A 483 -3.01 23.46 -16.63
N ASN A 484 -3.92 23.52 -17.61
CA ASN A 484 -4.39 22.32 -18.30
C ASN A 484 -4.94 21.21 -17.36
N ASN A 485 -5.51 21.52 -16.20
CA ASN A 485 -6.14 20.50 -15.34
C ASN A 485 -7.62 20.33 -15.71
N THR A 486 -8.15 19.12 -15.55
CA THR A 486 -9.58 18.81 -15.70
C THR A 486 -10.15 18.42 -14.35
N CYS A 487 -11.12 19.17 -13.83
CA CYS A 487 -11.69 18.96 -12.51
C CYS A 487 -13.21 19.04 -12.56
N PHE A 488 -13.90 18.10 -11.93
CA PHE A 488 -15.36 18.06 -11.93
C PHE A 488 -15.91 17.28 -10.73
N ASP A 489 -17.18 17.46 -10.42
CA ASP A 489 -17.90 16.72 -9.36
C ASP A 489 -17.23 16.78 -7.96
N ASN A 490 -16.49 17.85 -7.65
CA ASN A 490 -15.90 18.03 -6.31
C ASN A 490 -16.84 18.79 -5.37
N SER A 491 -16.79 18.46 -4.08
CA SER A 491 -17.77 18.92 -3.07
C SER A 491 -17.77 20.43 -2.82
N THR A 492 -16.64 21.11 -3.05
CA THR A 492 -16.51 22.58 -2.90
C THR A 492 -15.98 23.20 -4.19
N ASN A 493 -15.13 24.23 -4.14
CA ASN A 493 -14.42 24.72 -5.32
C ASN A 493 -13.44 23.63 -5.80
N ASP A 494 -13.37 23.37 -7.11
CA ASP A 494 -12.39 22.44 -7.65
C ASP A 494 -10.99 22.99 -7.45
N ILE A 495 -10.74 24.20 -7.98
CA ILE A 495 -9.44 24.87 -7.90
C ILE A 495 -9.59 26.09 -7.00
N SER A 496 -8.96 26.00 -5.84
CA SER A 496 -8.88 27.06 -4.84
C SER A 496 -7.50 27.72 -4.91
N VAL A 497 -7.40 28.88 -5.58
CA VAL A 497 -6.18 29.71 -5.59
C VAL A 497 -6.31 30.76 -4.51
N MET A 498 -5.82 30.47 -3.30
CA MET A 498 -6.12 31.29 -2.12
C MET A 498 -5.63 32.72 -2.29
N TYR A 499 -6.56 33.67 -2.21
CA TYR A 499 -6.29 35.09 -2.10
C TYR A 499 -6.79 35.56 -0.74
N GLU A 500 -5.94 35.35 0.25
CA GLU A 500 -6.18 35.75 1.62
C GLU A 500 -5.25 36.94 1.93
N VAL A 501 -5.80 38.01 2.52
CA VAL A 501 -5.05 39.23 2.89
C VAL A 501 -5.08 39.36 4.41
N TYR A 502 -3.95 39.14 5.06
CA TYR A 502 -3.83 39.25 6.51
C TYR A 502 -3.08 40.51 6.91
N ALA A 503 -3.61 41.23 7.90
CA ALA A 503 -2.93 42.36 8.51
C ALA A 503 -2.04 41.86 9.65
N ASN A 504 -0.75 42.25 9.64
CA ASN A 504 0.33 41.96 10.62
C ASN A 504 1.14 40.66 10.43
N PRO A 505 2.45 40.68 10.79
CA PRO A 505 3.47 39.95 10.03
C PRO A 505 3.74 38.48 10.41
N PRO A 506 4.12 37.67 9.41
CA PRO A 506 4.09 38.01 7.99
C PRO A 506 2.63 38.03 7.51
N GLY A 507 2.20 39.22 7.07
CA GLY A 507 0.87 39.51 6.58
C GLY A 507 1.09 39.85 5.13
N GLY A 508 1.07 38.80 4.31
CA GLY A 508 1.25 38.89 2.87
C GLY A 508 -0.08 38.86 2.12
N ILE A 509 0.03 39.08 0.81
CA ILE A 509 -0.98 38.69 -0.16
C ILE A 509 -0.50 37.38 -0.77
N SER A 510 -1.32 36.34 -0.72
CA SER A 510 -1.03 35.08 -1.41
C SER A 510 -1.48 35.11 -2.88
N ASN A 511 -0.74 34.40 -3.72
CA ASN A 511 -1.04 34.12 -5.13
C ASN A 511 -1.22 35.35 -6.04
N GLY A 512 -0.70 36.52 -5.66
CA GLY A 512 -0.78 37.74 -6.48
C GLY A 512 -0.06 37.66 -7.84
N LEU A 513 0.90 36.76 -7.99
CA LEU A 513 1.67 36.49 -9.21
C LEU A 513 1.44 35.07 -9.77
N THR A 514 0.51 34.32 -9.18
CA THR A 514 0.15 32.98 -9.66
C THR A 514 -0.52 33.05 -11.02
N ILE A 515 -0.23 32.06 -11.88
CA ILE A 515 -0.77 31.97 -13.23
C ILE A 515 -1.68 30.75 -13.31
N THR A 516 -2.94 30.97 -13.68
CA THR A 516 -3.96 29.93 -13.86
C THR A 516 -4.47 29.99 -15.30
N LYS A 517 -4.15 28.98 -16.14
CA LYS A 517 -4.51 28.97 -17.57
C LYS A 517 -4.97 27.61 -18.07
N ASN A 518 -5.80 27.57 -19.10
CA ASN A 518 -6.18 26.34 -19.81
C ASN A 518 -6.84 25.27 -18.93
N ASN A 519 -7.32 25.57 -17.73
CA ASN A 519 -7.99 24.59 -16.87
C ASN A 519 -9.48 24.46 -17.24
N ALA A 520 -9.98 23.24 -17.26
CA ALA A 520 -11.40 22.91 -17.30
C ALA A 520 -11.84 22.52 -15.89
N ALA A 521 -12.61 23.36 -15.21
CA ALA A 521 -13.06 23.11 -13.84
C ALA A 521 -14.52 23.55 -13.67
N ASP A 522 -15.33 22.83 -12.90
CA ASP A 522 -16.67 23.31 -12.55
C ASP A 522 -16.60 24.68 -11.85
N LYS A 523 -15.67 24.83 -10.90
CA LYS A 523 -15.48 26.07 -10.10
C LYS A 523 -13.99 26.36 -9.84
N ILE A 524 -13.56 27.57 -10.17
CA ILE A 524 -12.27 28.15 -9.76
C ILE A 524 -12.53 29.41 -8.93
N SER A 525 -11.90 29.51 -7.76
CA SER A 525 -12.13 30.63 -6.83
C SER A 525 -10.87 31.07 -6.10
N GLY A 526 -10.82 32.38 -5.82
CA GLY A 526 -9.88 33.02 -4.90
C GLY A 526 -10.06 32.62 -3.43
N HIS A 527 -11.13 31.89 -3.10
CA HIS A 527 -11.52 31.54 -1.74
C HIS A 527 -11.74 30.04 -1.57
N ARG A 528 -11.62 29.55 -0.34
CA ARG A 528 -11.64 28.11 0.00
C ARG A 528 -12.94 27.40 -0.37
N GLN A 529 -14.06 28.11 -0.26
CA GLN A 529 -15.43 27.57 -0.42
C GLN A 529 -16.33 28.49 -1.25
N ASN A 530 -16.42 29.76 -0.85
CA ASN A 530 -17.24 30.75 -1.55
C ASN A 530 -16.66 31.18 -2.91
N PRO A 531 -17.49 31.69 -3.83
CA PRO A 531 -17.02 32.39 -5.01
C PRO A 531 -16.26 33.67 -4.65
N GLN A 532 -15.06 33.82 -5.22
CA GLN A 532 -14.23 35.00 -5.10
C GLN A 532 -13.38 35.13 -6.36
N THR A 533 -13.10 36.35 -6.79
CA THR A 533 -12.18 36.61 -7.89
C THR A 533 -10.85 35.88 -7.66
N VAL A 534 -10.44 35.10 -8.66
CA VAL A 534 -9.17 34.37 -8.67
C VAL A 534 -8.03 35.39 -8.82
N PRO A 535 -6.98 35.33 -7.98
CA PRO A 535 -5.88 36.29 -8.03
C PRO A 535 -4.90 35.99 -9.18
N GLY A 536 -3.95 36.92 -9.39
CA GLY A 536 -2.88 36.73 -10.36
C GLY A 536 -3.33 36.82 -11.82
N THR A 537 -2.68 36.05 -12.70
CA THR A 537 -2.99 36.01 -14.13
C THR A 537 -3.90 34.85 -14.44
N VAL A 538 -5.12 35.15 -14.89
CA VAL A 538 -6.15 34.16 -15.21
C VAL A 538 -6.55 34.32 -16.67
N SER A 539 -6.38 33.29 -17.50
CA SER A 539 -6.84 33.33 -18.90
C SER A 539 -7.11 31.94 -19.47
N HIS A 540 -8.04 31.85 -20.43
CA HIS A 540 -8.37 30.59 -21.13
C HIS A 540 -8.75 29.43 -20.20
N ASN A 541 -9.40 29.70 -19.06
CA ASN A 541 -10.00 28.64 -18.23
C ASN A 541 -11.50 28.57 -18.50
N ILE A 542 -12.07 27.36 -18.44
CA ILE A 542 -13.51 27.13 -18.49
C ILE A 542 -13.99 26.77 -17.09
N TYR A 543 -14.78 27.66 -16.49
CA TYR A 543 -15.30 27.50 -15.13
C TYR A 543 -16.48 28.42 -14.81
N SER A 544 -17.24 28.06 -13.77
CA SER A 544 -18.27 28.91 -13.18
C SER A 544 -17.69 29.87 -12.15
N THR A 545 -18.12 31.13 -12.19
CA THR A 545 -17.81 32.16 -11.18
C THR A 545 -18.84 32.23 -10.06
N THR A 546 -19.79 31.28 -10.04
CA THR A 546 -20.87 31.21 -9.05
C THR A 546 -20.71 29.98 -8.17
N SER A 547 -21.66 29.74 -7.27
CA SER A 547 -21.72 28.50 -6.48
C SER A 547 -22.25 27.29 -7.26
N THR A 548 -22.69 27.47 -8.51
CA THR A 548 -23.24 26.39 -9.35
C THR A 548 -22.15 25.87 -10.27
N ASP A 549 -22.11 24.55 -10.47
CA ASP A 549 -21.13 23.89 -11.33
C ASP A 549 -21.28 24.27 -12.80
N TYR A 550 -20.17 24.29 -13.54
CA TYR A 550 -20.19 24.53 -14.99
C TYR A 550 -20.75 23.32 -15.76
N GLY A 551 -20.53 22.10 -15.25
CA GLY A 551 -20.89 20.84 -15.88
C GLY A 551 -19.79 20.27 -16.76
N ILE A 552 -18.51 20.37 -16.33
CA ILE A 552 -17.35 19.91 -17.10
C ILE A 552 -17.47 18.43 -17.49
N LYS A 553 -17.95 17.57 -16.59
CA LYS A 553 -18.14 16.14 -16.86
C LYS A 553 -18.97 15.88 -18.13
N ALA A 554 -19.98 16.70 -18.40
CA ALA A 554 -20.85 16.55 -19.57
C ALA A 554 -20.14 16.85 -20.91
N LEU A 555 -18.98 17.52 -20.86
CA LEU A 555 -18.17 17.92 -22.01
C LEU A 555 -17.13 16.87 -22.41
N LEU A 556 -16.90 15.87 -21.56
CA LEU A 556 -15.90 14.80 -21.74
C LEU A 556 -16.54 13.56 -22.37
N ASN A 557 -15.78 12.82 -23.15
CA ASN A 557 -16.29 11.74 -24.00
C ASN A 557 -17.02 10.63 -23.23
N ASP A 558 -16.33 9.97 -22.30
CA ASP A 558 -16.86 8.90 -21.45
C ASP A 558 -16.11 8.81 -20.12
N PRO A 559 -16.27 9.82 -19.23
CA PRO A 559 -15.51 9.91 -17.99
C PRO A 559 -15.81 8.78 -17.00
N ASP A 560 -16.97 8.12 -17.10
CA ASP A 560 -17.32 6.98 -16.25
C ASP A 560 -16.53 5.71 -16.65
N ASN A 561 -15.95 5.67 -17.85
CA ASN A 561 -15.05 4.62 -18.33
C ASN A 561 -13.61 5.14 -18.56
N TYR A 562 -13.23 6.22 -17.88
CA TYR A 562 -11.90 6.82 -17.91
C TYR A 562 -11.45 7.37 -19.29
N ASP A 563 -12.39 7.75 -20.17
CA ASP A 563 -12.10 8.58 -21.34
C ASP A 563 -12.41 10.05 -21.03
N PHE A 564 -11.36 10.78 -20.66
CA PHE A 564 -11.41 12.20 -20.29
C PHE A 564 -11.11 13.14 -21.45
N THR A 565 -11.03 12.64 -22.69
CA THR A 565 -10.86 13.50 -23.86
C THR A 565 -12.10 14.38 -24.07
N PRO A 566 -11.96 15.60 -24.62
CA PRO A 566 -13.13 16.42 -24.97
C PRO A 566 -14.01 15.74 -26.02
N LYS A 567 -15.34 15.81 -25.86
CA LYS A 567 -16.26 15.44 -26.96
C LYS A 567 -15.98 16.33 -28.16
N SER A 568 -16.08 15.77 -29.36
CA SER A 568 -15.99 16.55 -30.61
C SER A 568 -16.96 17.74 -30.70
N SER A 569 -18.07 17.72 -29.96
CA SER A 569 -19.02 18.83 -29.87
C SER A 569 -18.65 19.92 -28.86
N SER A 570 -17.65 19.67 -28.00
CA SER A 570 -17.23 20.57 -26.91
C SER A 570 -16.27 21.64 -27.43
N THR A 571 -16.71 22.47 -28.37
CA THR A 571 -15.88 23.50 -29.03
C THR A 571 -15.33 24.57 -28.09
N GLN A 572 -15.88 24.67 -26.87
CA GLN A 572 -15.34 25.53 -25.82
C GLN A 572 -14.08 24.97 -25.14
N LEU A 573 -13.78 23.67 -25.33
CA LEU A 573 -12.54 23.04 -24.86
C LEU A 573 -11.54 22.90 -26.01
N ILE A 574 -12.02 22.56 -27.21
CA ILE A 574 -11.20 22.26 -28.37
C ILE A 574 -10.63 23.53 -28.99
N ASP A 575 -9.32 23.57 -29.27
CA ASP A 575 -8.63 24.70 -29.90
C ASP A 575 -8.86 26.04 -29.17
N ALA A 576 -9.15 25.98 -27.86
CA ALA A 576 -9.62 27.13 -27.08
C ALA A 576 -8.58 27.64 -26.06
N GLY A 577 -7.51 26.89 -25.87
CA GLY A 577 -6.43 27.21 -24.94
C GLY A 577 -5.42 28.20 -25.51
N THR A 578 -4.39 28.48 -24.71
CA THR A 578 -3.24 29.29 -25.12
C THR A 578 -1.94 28.49 -25.00
N ILE A 579 -0.98 28.77 -25.89
CA ILE A 579 0.31 28.06 -25.90
C ILE A 579 1.10 28.40 -24.64
N ILE A 580 1.57 27.36 -23.96
CA ILE A 580 2.47 27.41 -22.81
C ILE A 580 3.66 26.53 -23.16
N ALA A 581 4.73 27.16 -23.62
CA ALA A 581 5.94 26.47 -24.08
C ALA A 581 6.46 25.48 -23.02
N GLY A 582 6.73 24.25 -23.44
CA GLY A 582 7.17 23.14 -22.60
C GLY A 582 6.07 22.41 -21.82
N ILE A 583 4.81 22.89 -21.86
CA ILE A 583 3.70 22.31 -21.08
C ILE A 583 2.65 21.65 -21.97
N ASN A 584 2.21 22.33 -23.03
CA ASN A 584 1.20 21.84 -23.97
C ASN A 584 1.71 21.94 -25.41
N ASP A 585 3.01 21.69 -25.60
CA ASP A 585 3.60 21.59 -26.92
C ASP A 585 3.06 20.34 -27.65
N GLY A 586 2.99 20.40 -28.99
CA GLY A 586 2.58 19.23 -29.78
C GLY A 586 1.07 19.04 -29.92
N PHE A 587 0.25 20.00 -29.47
CA PHE A 587 -1.20 20.01 -29.71
C PHE A 587 -1.54 19.92 -31.21
N SER A 588 -2.73 19.39 -31.49
CA SER A 588 -3.27 19.30 -32.85
C SER A 588 -4.31 20.40 -33.07
N GLY A 589 -4.24 21.08 -34.22
CA GLY A 589 -5.21 22.13 -34.56
C GLY A 589 -4.57 23.51 -34.59
N SER A 590 -5.36 24.53 -34.22
CA SER A 590 -4.98 25.94 -34.22
C SER A 590 -4.51 26.47 -32.86
N ALA A 591 -4.87 25.80 -31.77
CA ALA A 591 -4.44 26.11 -30.41
C ALA A 591 -4.54 24.84 -29.52
N PRO A 592 -3.87 24.77 -28.36
CA PRO A 592 -4.04 23.64 -27.45
C PRO A 592 -5.46 23.59 -26.88
N ASP A 593 -5.91 22.40 -26.54
CA ASP A 593 -7.18 22.18 -25.87
C ASP A 593 -7.13 22.66 -24.41
N ILE A 594 -8.28 23.08 -23.88
CA ILE A 594 -8.48 23.39 -22.45
C ILE A 594 -8.79 22.09 -21.72
N GLY A 595 -8.05 21.83 -20.64
CA GLY A 595 -8.16 20.59 -19.87
C GLY A 595 -6.89 19.75 -19.98
N ALA A 596 -6.99 18.52 -19.50
CA ALA A 596 -5.85 17.62 -19.28
C ALA A 596 -5.51 16.72 -20.48
N TYR A 597 -6.37 16.71 -21.49
CA TYR A 597 -6.23 15.88 -22.69
C TYR A 597 -6.45 16.75 -23.91
N GLU A 598 -5.54 16.64 -24.87
CA GLU A 598 -5.78 17.04 -26.25
C GLU A 598 -6.65 15.99 -26.95
N ILE A 599 -7.40 16.38 -27.99
CA ILE A 599 -8.03 15.39 -28.88
C ILE A 599 -6.96 14.47 -29.48
N GLY A 600 -7.11 13.17 -29.21
CA GLY A 600 -6.22 12.12 -29.71
C GLY A 600 -5.21 11.62 -28.67
N ASP A 601 -5.11 12.27 -27.51
CA ASP A 601 -4.33 11.77 -26.39
C ASP A 601 -4.87 10.43 -25.88
N ASN A 602 -3.97 9.59 -25.39
CA ASN A 602 -4.29 8.24 -24.91
C ASN A 602 -3.51 7.84 -23.64
N TRP A 603 -2.93 8.82 -22.94
CA TRP A 603 -2.20 8.53 -21.71
C TRP A 603 -3.16 8.06 -20.61
N THR A 604 -2.69 7.11 -19.81
CA THR A 604 -3.42 6.50 -18.69
C THR A 604 -2.63 6.65 -17.40
N ALA A 605 -3.32 6.58 -16.26
CA ALA A 605 -2.69 6.63 -14.94
C ALA A 605 -2.85 5.31 -14.18
N GLY A 606 -1.94 5.04 -13.23
CA GLY A 606 -1.97 3.85 -12.38
C GLY A 606 -0.95 2.78 -12.78
N ALA A 607 -0.76 1.78 -11.92
CA ALA A 607 0.11 0.65 -12.20
C ALA A 607 -0.30 -0.07 -13.49
N THR A 608 0.69 -0.45 -14.30
CA THR A 608 0.53 -1.12 -15.60
C THR A 608 0.36 -2.64 -15.48
N TRP A 609 0.41 -3.14 -14.26
CA TRP A 609 0.31 -4.55 -13.91
C TRP A 609 -0.63 -4.75 -12.72
N ARG A 610 -1.08 -5.99 -12.54
CA ARG A 610 -1.89 -6.40 -11.40
C ARG A 610 -1.10 -7.41 -10.56
N PRO A 611 -0.81 -7.12 -9.28
CA PRO A 611 -0.12 -8.03 -8.39
C PRO A 611 -0.88 -9.33 -8.11
N ASP A 612 -0.13 -10.37 -7.73
CA ASP A 612 -0.68 -11.55 -7.03
C ASP A 612 -0.91 -11.15 -5.56
N PHE A 613 -2.15 -10.80 -5.21
CA PHE A 613 -2.51 -10.43 -3.84
C PHE A 613 -2.46 -11.65 -2.92
N TYR A 614 -2.08 -11.45 -1.65
CA TYR A 614 -2.14 -12.51 -0.65
C TYR A 614 -3.61 -12.96 -0.40
N PRO A 615 -3.87 -14.25 -0.10
CA PRO A 615 -2.96 -15.34 0.21
C PRO A 615 -2.26 -15.99 -0.98
N TRP A 616 -0.92 -16.10 -0.89
CA TRP A 616 -0.15 -16.82 -1.90
C TRP A 616 -0.15 -18.32 -1.63
N SER A 617 -0.53 -19.11 -2.64
CA SER A 617 -0.41 -20.57 -2.60
C SER A 617 0.72 -21.07 -3.50
N PHE A 618 1.33 -22.19 -3.12
CA PHE A 618 2.25 -22.99 -3.96
C PHE A 618 1.50 -23.86 -4.97
N LEU A 619 0.17 -23.77 -5.01
CA LEU A 619 -0.65 -24.35 -6.06
C LEU A 619 -0.43 -23.51 -7.32
N SER A 620 0.69 -23.73 -7.99
CA SER A 620 1.00 -23.01 -9.22
C SER A 620 -0.03 -23.40 -10.29
N LEU A 621 -0.60 -22.39 -10.92
CA LEU A 621 -1.19 -22.49 -12.25
C LEU A 621 -0.06 -22.49 -13.31
N GLY A 622 1.17 -22.86 -12.98
CA GLY A 622 2.31 -22.93 -13.91
C GLY A 622 2.28 -24.20 -14.76
N THR A 623 2.88 -24.15 -15.94
CA THR A 623 3.00 -25.31 -16.87
C THR A 623 4.08 -26.32 -16.45
N ASN A 624 4.78 -26.07 -15.35
CA ASN A 624 5.66 -27.07 -14.76
C ASN A 624 4.86 -27.83 -13.71
N GLU A 625 4.21 -28.90 -14.16
CA GLU A 625 3.65 -29.89 -13.25
C GLU A 625 4.77 -30.40 -12.33
N ASN A 626 4.75 -29.99 -11.06
CA ASN A 626 5.41 -30.73 -9.99
C ASN A 626 4.67 -32.07 -9.83
N ASN A 627 4.90 -33.00 -10.77
CA ASN A 627 4.35 -34.36 -10.76
C ASN A 627 4.92 -35.23 -9.62
N LYS A 628 5.70 -34.66 -8.69
CA LYS A 628 6.28 -35.38 -7.56
C LYS A 628 5.51 -35.29 -6.25
N GLU A 629 4.53 -34.39 -6.12
CA GLU A 629 3.83 -34.22 -4.82
C GLU A 629 2.33 -34.52 -4.82
N ILE A 630 1.72 -34.90 -5.94
CA ILE A 630 0.28 -35.23 -5.94
C ILE A 630 0.08 -36.53 -6.72
N GLY A 631 -0.42 -37.56 -6.03
CA GLY A 631 -0.63 -38.91 -6.56
C GLY A 631 -1.71 -39.05 -7.65
N ILE A 632 -1.95 -38.01 -8.45
CA ILE A 632 -2.80 -37.99 -9.64
C ILE A 632 -1.94 -37.54 -10.83
N GLU A 633 -1.67 -38.45 -11.76
CA GLU A 633 -0.97 -38.19 -13.01
C GLU A 633 -1.98 -38.18 -14.16
N VAL A 634 -1.85 -37.24 -15.09
CA VAL A 634 -2.74 -37.11 -16.24
C VAL A 634 -1.90 -36.97 -17.51
N PHE A 635 -2.04 -37.91 -18.46
CA PHE A 635 -1.18 -37.95 -19.65
C PHE A 635 -1.81 -38.68 -20.85
N PRO A 636 -1.45 -38.33 -22.10
CA PRO A 636 -0.55 -37.24 -22.47
C PRO A 636 -1.21 -35.87 -22.28
N ASN A 637 -0.41 -34.84 -22.06
CA ASN A 637 -0.87 -33.45 -21.97
C ASN A 637 0.19 -32.55 -22.61
N PRO A 638 -0.03 -31.99 -23.82
CA PRO A 638 -1.28 -32.00 -24.60
C PRO A 638 -1.79 -33.39 -25.03
N VAL A 639 -3.11 -33.51 -25.24
CA VAL A 639 -3.78 -34.74 -25.70
C VAL A 639 -4.27 -34.61 -27.14
N ASP A 640 -3.58 -35.31 -28.05
CA ASP A 640 -3.85 -35.27 -29.50
C ASP A 640 -4.71 -36.44 -29.99
N ASN A 641 -4.61 -37.59 -29.30
CA ASN A 641 -5.28 -38.85 -29.66
C ASN A 641 -6.65 -38.99 -28.99
N GLN A 642 -7.17 -37.90 -28.42
CA GLN A 642 -8.48 -37.80 -27.76
C GLN A 642 -8.64 -38.71 -26.53
N VAL A 643 -7.59 -39.39 -26.06
CA VAL A 643 -7.64 -40.25 -24.88
C VAL A 643 -6.61 -39.76 -23.86
N LEU A 644 -7.13 -39.34 -22.70
CA LEU A 644 -6.36 -38.88 -21.56
C LEU A 644 -6.32 -39.98 -20.51
N ASN A 645 -5.15 -40.49 -20.16
CA ASN A 645 -5.00 -41.46 -19.07
C ASN A 645 -4.91 -40.71 -17.73
N ILE A 646 -5.56 -41.26 -16.71
CA ILE A 646 -5.53 -40.73 -15.35
C ILE A 646 -5.05 -41.86 -14.45
N SER A 647 -3.88 -41.69 -13.84
CA SER A 647 -3.30 -42.62 -12.87
C SER A 647 -3.43 -42.04 -11.47
N ILE A 648 -4.05 -42.78 -10.56
CA ILE A 648 -4.30 -42.37 -9.18
C ILE A 648 -3.62 -43.37 -8.25
N GLN A 649 -2.80 -42.87 -7.31
CA GLN A 649 -2.21 -43.70 -6.27
C GLN A 649 -3.30 -44.19 -5.29
N ASN A 650 -3.14 -45.42 -4.78
CA ASN A 650 -4.16 -46.17 -4.05
C ASN A 650 -4.83 -45.47 -2.84
N LYS A 651 -4.28 -44.36 -2.33
CA LYS A 651 -4.83 -43.60 -1.19
C LYS A 651 -5.86 -42.52 -1.60
N LEU A 652 -6.18 -42.37 -2.89
CA LEU A 652 -6.97 -41.24 -3.42
C LEU A 652 -8.23 -41.67 -4.22
N TYR A 653 -8.78 -42.87 -3.96
CA TYR A 653 -9.93 -43.40 -4.72
C TYR A 653 -11.28 -42.71 -4.45
N ASP A 654 -11.41 -41.91 -3.39
CA ASP A 654 -12.66 -41.23 -3.01
C ASP A 654 -12.84 -39.84 -3.66
N PHE A 655 -12.07 -39.55 -4.71
CA PHE A 655 -12.14 -38.28 -5.44
C PHE A 655 -13.15 -38.35 -6.60
N SER A 656 -13.85 -37.24 -6.81
CA SER A 656 -14.60 -36.90 -8.02
C SER A 656 -13.74 -36.06 -8.95
N LEU A 657 -14.06 -35.99 -10.24
CA LEU A 657 -13.43 -35.12 -11.23
C LEU A 657 -14.49 -34.24 -11.88
N THR A 658 -14.26 -32.93 -11.93
CA THR A 658 -15.03 -31.97 -12.72
C THR A 658 -14.10 -31.20 -13.66
N ALA A 659 -14.40 -31.15 -14.95
CA ALA A 659 -13.62 -30.35 -15.89
C ALA A 659 -14.35 -29.05 -16.23
N PHE A 660 -13.61 -27.95 -16.31
CA PHE A 660 -14.07 -26.62 -16.69
C PHE A 660 -13.32 -26.10 -17.92
N ASN A 661 -13.99 -25.33 -18.76
CA ASN A 661 -13.31 -24.56 -19.82
C ASN A 661 -12.75 -23.23 -19.26
N ILE A 662 -12.01 -22.47 -20.08
CA ILE A 662 -11.43 -21.16 -19.68
C ILE A 662 -12.44 -20.10 -19.25
N ARG A 663 -13.74 -20.30 -19.51
CA ARG A 663 -14.83 -19.40 -19.08
C ARG A 663 -15.47 -19.87 -17.76
N GLY A 664 -14.89 -20.87 -17.09
CA GLY A 664 -15.43 -21.45 -15.85
C GLY A 664 -16.68 -22.30 -16.07
N GLN A 665 -17.04 -22.65 -17.30
CA GLN A 665 -18.20 -23.51 -17.56
C GLN A 665 -17.80 -24.97 -17.37
N LYS A 666 -18.59 -25.72 -16.59
CA LYS A 666 -18.43 -27.17 -16.43
C LYS A 666 -18.69 -27.88 -17.75
N VAL A 667 -17.75 -28.70 -18.19
CA VAL A 667 -17.80 -29.45 -19.46
C VAL A 667 -17.79 -30.97 -19.27
N LEU A 668 -17.23 -31.49 -18.17
CA LEU A 668 -17.27 -32.91 -17.80
C LEU A 668 -17.40 -33.07 -16.29
N GLU A 669 -17.97 -34.18 -15.83
CA GLU A 669 -18.06 -34.53 -14.41
C GLU A 669 -18.12 -36.05 -14.21
N PHE A 670 -17.37 -36.54 -13.23
CA PHE A 670 -17.27 -37.94 -12.84
C PHE A 670 -17.27 -38.05 -11.32
N GLN A 671 -18.23 -38.79 -10.76
CA GLN A 671 -18.27 -39.07 -9.32
C GLN A 671 -17.22 -40.10 -8.88
N ASN A 672 -16.79 -40.97 -9.82
CA ASN A 672 -15.63 -41.85 -9.67
C ASN A 672 -14.71 -41.64 -10.87
N ILE A 673 -13.43 -41.41 -10.63
CA ILE A 673 -12.50 -41.02 -11.69
C ILE A 673 -12.14 -42.24 -12.56
N PRO A 674 -12.32 -42.18 -13.89
CA PRO A 674 -11.92 -43.25 -14.78
C PRO A 674 -10.39 -43.27 -14.98
N ASN A 675 -9.80 -44.45 -15.19
CA ASN A 675 -8.36 -44.58 -15.50
C ASN A 675 -8.00 -44.01 -16.90
N SER A 676 -9.00 -43.81 -17.75
CA SER A 676 -8.87 -43.20 -19.08
C SER A 676 -10.13 -42.41 -19.40
N LEU A 677 -9.97 -41.22 -19.95
CA LEU A 677 -11.02 -40.30 -20.33
C LEU A 677 -10.95 -40.00 -21.83
N ASP A 678 -12.06 -40.22 -22.53
CA ASP A 678 -12.23 -39.74 -23.91
C ASP A 678 -12.59 -38.25 -23.88
N VAL A 679 -11.75 -37.43 -24.49
CA VAL A 679 -11.90 -35.98 -24.59
C VAL A 679 -12.27 -35.52 -26.00
N SER A 680 -12.66 -36.44 -26.90
CA SER A 680 -13.06 -36.14 -28.29
C SER A 680 -14.21 -35.14 -28.41
N SER A 681 -15.06 -35.05 -27.38
CA SER A 681 -16.17 -34.08 -27.34
C SER A 681 -15.74 -32.66 -26.95
N LEU A 682 -14.52 -32.48 -26.42
CA LEU A 682 -13.99 -31.18 -26.05
C LEU A 682 -13.41 -30.47 -27.27
N LYS A 683 -13.68 -29.18 -27.40
CA LYS A 683 -13.05 -28.34 -28.43
C LYS A 683 -11.56 -28.15 -28.12
N LYS A 684 -10.73 -27.95 -29.13
CA LYS A 684 -9.32 -27.58 -28.94
C LYS A 684 -9.19 -26.38 -28.01
N GLY A 685 -8.29 -26.47 -27.02
CA GLY A 685 -8.08 -25.43 -26.03
C GLY A 685 -7.69 -25.94 -24.64
N LEU A 686 -7.60 -25.00 -23.70
CA LEU A 686 -7.21 -25.25 -22.31
C LEU A 686 -8.43 -25.57 -21.44
N TYR A 687 -8.30 -26.62 -20.62
CA TYR A 687 -9.29 -27.06 -19.64
C TYR A 687 -8.67 -27.18 -18.25
N PHE A 688 -9.51 -27.02 -17.23
CA PHE A 688 -9.15 -27.16 -15.83
C PHE A 688 -9.88 -28.35 -15.24
N PHE A 689 -9.15 -29.41 -14.89
CA PHE A 689 -9.65 -30.60 -14.26
C PHE A 689 -9.52 -30.45 -12.75
N LEU A 690 -10.63 -30.39 -12.05
CA LEU A 690 -10.73 -30.27 -10.59
C LEU A 690 -11.08 -31.64 -10.01
N PHE A 691 -10.17 -32.20 -9.21
CA PHE A 691 -10.37 -33.42 -8.46
C PHE A 691 -10.74 -33.07 -7.01
N SER A 692 -11.89 -33.53 -6.53
CA SER A 692 -12.42 -33.14 -5.21
C SER A 692 -12.81 -34.36 -4.38
N ASN A 693 -12.44 -34.40 -3.09
CA ASN A 693 -12.93 -35.41 -2.15
C ASN A 693 -14.00 -34.83 -1.19
N LYS A 694 -14.63 -35.71 -0.40
CA LYS A 694 -15.69 -35.33 0.56
C LYS A 694 -15.18 -34.57 1.78
N GLU A 695 -13.86 -34.54 2.00
CA GLU A 695 -13.21 -33.84 3.12
C GLU A 695 -12.79 -32.40 2.74
N GLY A 696 -13.10 -31.96 1.52
CA GLY A 696 -12.80 -30.60 1.03
C GLY A 696 -11.43 -30.45 0.38
N LEU A 697 -10.66 -31.53 0.21
CA LEU A 697 -9.39 -31.50 -0.50
C LEU A 697 -9.65 -31.41 -2.02
N ASN A 698 -9.07 -30.39 -2.63
CA ASN A 698 -9.18 -30.10 -4.06
C ASN A 698 -7.80 -30.10 -4.72
N ILE A 699 -7.67 -30.84 -5.82
CA ILE A 699 -6.47 -30.89 -6.67
C ILE A 699 -6.88 -30.41 -8.05
N SER A 700 -6.10 -29.55 -8.70
CA SER A 700 -6.39 -29.13 -10.07
C SER A 700 -5.26 -29.51 -11.04
N LYS A 701 -5.64 -29.88 -12.27
CA LYS A 701 -4.73 -30.15 -13.40
C LYS A 701 -5.18 -29.35 -14.61
N LYS A 702 -4.24 -28.86 -15.40
CA LYS A 702 -4.50 -28.14 -16.66
C LYS A 702 -4.35 -29.10 -17.82
N ILE A 703 -5.35 -29.26 -18.66
CA ILE A 703 -5.31 -30.17 -19.81
C ILE A 703 -5.44 -29.37 -21.11
N ILE A 704 -4.48 -29.53 -22.01
CA ILE A 704 -4.53 -28.96 -23.36
C ILE A 704 -5.08 -30.05 -24.29
N VAL A 705 -6.24 -29.79 -24.89
CA VAL A 705 -6.79 -30.63 -25.97
C VAL A 705 -6.39 -29.98 -27.29
N ASP A 706 -5.61 -30.71 -28.10
CA ASP A 706 -4.91 -30.15 -29.26
C ASP A 706 -5.48 -30.52 -30.64
#